data_AF-A0A6L4ATB8-F1
#
_entry.id   AF-A0A6L4ATB8-F1
#
_cell.length_a   1.000
_cell.length_b   1.000
_cell.length_c   1.000
_cell.angle_alpha   90.00
_cell.angle_beta   90.00
_cell.angle_gamma   90.00
#
_symmetry.space_group_name_H-M   'P 1'
#
loop_
_entity.id
_entity.type
_entity.pdbx_description
1 polymer ?
#
loop_
_entity_poly.entity_id
_entity_poly.type
_entity_poly.pdbx_seq_one_letter_code
_entity_poly.pdbx_strand_id
1 'polypeptide(L)'
;MSTRPRFAPLSLVPLLALLAGLTGAQNAAHWTLVGWNDLGMHCMDSDYSIFSILPPYNTFHAQLMAPGGTLPDPPPAGVTVSYEALADPGGSFNSTSIGKTNFWDWVMALYGAAPPPDQGLAGFAMPGAANDPQPMVYHSAARWWSAEGVPITPVDDAAAVNRYPLVRLVARDGLGTLLAAARVVLPVSTEMDCRACHASGSSPEAEPPGGWVNDPDPERDYRLNALLLHDGLEVANPDYAAALAAAGYSAAGLYANVVVDGEPILCARCHASNALPGTGLPGVGALTHAVHSHHATVTDPVTGLPLDAEDNRAACYRCHPGSATKCLRGAMGRAVAPTGELAMQCQGCHGSMVRVGAASRVGWLEQPACQSCHTGTAIHNNGQIRYPTVFETDGQPRVAVDATFATNPDVPAPGFDLYRFSYGHGGLSCEACHGSTHAEFPSHEGNDNLLAEDHQGHRGTLSDCASCHDPVPATVTGGPHGLHPTGASWAEDHGDVGGGTEGCRACHGADYRATVLSTSQSDQTVATLFGTLHLWRGFRIGCWACHDGPASESPTPDHPAAVADRAVATLAQTPVVIALSGVDPDGDPLAFRVVSQPRHGTVGWSGASATYFPETGFAGLDAFTYAAWDGWIDSNLGVVTLRVSDPACATPFCIFVDGFESGDTSAWSSATP
;
A
#
# COMPACT_ATOMS: atom_id res chain seq x y z
N MET A 1 73.71 31.48 -20.69
CA MET A 1 73.28 32.50 -21.68
C MET A 1 71.81 32.23 -21.98
N SER A 2 70.87 32.98 -21.39
CA SER A 2 70.24 34.18 -21.99
C SER A 2 69.45 33.78 -23.26
N THR A 3 68.12 33.92 -23.42
CA THR A 3 67.12 34.92 -23.03
C THR A 3 65.72 34.37 -23.39
N ARG A 4 64.61 34.68 -22.69
CA ARG A 4 63.58 35.74 -22.96
C ARG A 4 62.28 35.37 -22.17
N PRO A 5 61.24 36.23 -22.05
CA PRO A 5 61.10 37.27 -21.02
C PRO A 5 59.80 37.13 -20.18
N ARG A 6 59.66 38.00 -19.18
CA ARG A 6 58.53 38.10 -18.24
C ARG A 6 57.34 38.88 -18.83
N PHE A 7 56.12 38.46 -18.49
CA PHE A 7 54.93 39.32 -18.38
C PHE A 7 54.25 39.07 -17.02
N ALA A 8 53.74 40.15 -16.41
CA ALA A 8 53.24 40.23 -15.05
C ALA A 8 51.84 39.60 -14.86
N PRO A 9 51.46 39.15 -13.65
CA PRO A 9 50.10 38.67 -13.39
C PRO A 9 49.19 39.84 -12.98
N LEU A 10 47.98 39.87 -13.56
CA LEU A 10 46.84 40.64 -13.07
C LEU A 10 46.26 39.96 -11.81
N SER A 11 45.91 40.78 -10.82
CA SER A 11 45.21 40.40 -9.60
C SER A 11 43.87 39.71 -9.87
N LEU A 12 43.67 38.55 -9.24
CA LEU A 12 42.37 37.97 -8.93
C LEU A 12 42.27 37.78 -7.42
N VAL A 13 41.25 38.41 -6.85
CA VAL A 13 40.83 38.35 -5.44
C VAL A 13 40.42 36.91 -5.11
N PRO A 14 40.91 36.28 -4.02
CA PRO A 14 40.42 34.97 -3.62
C PRO A 14 39.12 35.13 -2.84
N LEU A 15 38.02 34.63 -3.41
CA LEU A 15 36.82 34.31 -2.66
C LEU A 15 37.14 33.09 -1.80
N LEU A 16 37.18 33.25 -0.47
CA LEU A 16 37.28 32.15 0.47
C LEU A 16 36.04 31.24 0.32
N ALA A 17 36.20 30.10 -0.33
CA ALA A 17 35.28 28.98 -0.19
C ALA A 17 35.85 28.04 0.88
N LEU A 18 35.10 27.88 1.97
CA LEU A 18 35.37 26.96 3.05
C LEU A 18 35.25 25.51 2.51
N LEU A 19 36.37 24.91 2.13
CA LEU A 19 36.49 23.46 1.94
C LEU A 19 37.07 22.88 3.24
N ALA A 20 36.18 22.56 4.18
CA ALA A 20 36.43 21.51 5.18
C ALA A 20 35.82 20.24 4.59
N GLY A 21 36.60 19.25 4.15
CA GLY A 21 37.36 18.39 5.05
C GLY A 21 36.61 17.07 5.22
N LEU A 22 36.34 16.36 4.11
CA LEU A 22 35.90 14.97 4.12
C LEU A 22 37.12 14.09 4.42
N THR A 23 37.49 14.01 5.69
CA THR A 23 38.41 13.00 6.20
C THR A 23 37.83 12.44 7.49
N GLY A 24 37.30 11.22 7.42
CA GLY A 24 37.03 10.34 8.56
C GLY A 24 36.05 10.89 9.60
N ALA A 25 34.76 10.88 9.29
CA ALA A 25 33.76 10.84 10.35
C ALA A 25 33.87 9.46 11.02
N GLN A 26 34.37 9.42 12.26
CA GLN A 26 34.24 8.26 13.13
C GLN A 26 32.75 7.93 13.27
N ASN A 27 32.39 6.68 13.02
CA ASN A 27 31.03 6.13 13.07
C ASN A 27 30.24 6.66 14.28
N ALA A 28 29.35 7.62 14.04
CA ALA A 28 28.26 7.90 14.96
C ALA A 28 27.26 6.75 14.80
N ALA A 29 27.00 6.04 15.89
CA ALA A 29 26.03 4.97 15.93
C ALA A 29 24.65 5.55 15.52
N HIS A 30 24.08 5.08 14.41
CA HIS A 30 22.92 5.70 13.76
C HIS A 30 21.60 5.13 14.31
N TRP A 31 20.64 6.00 14.62
CA TRP A 31 19.28 5.61 14.99
C TRP A 31 18.44 5.38 13.73
N THR A 32 17.54 4.40 13.74
CA THR A 32 16.65 4.16 12.59
C THR A 32 15.20 4.40 13.00
N LEU A 33 14.52 5.31 12.31
CA LEU A 33 13.09 5.58 12.49
C LEU A 33 12.32 4.99 11.33
N VAL A 34 11.29 4.22 11.61
CA VAL A 34 10.34 3.69 10.61
C VAL A 34 8.93 4.11 11.00
N GLY A 35 8.05 4.28 10.02
CA GLY A 35 6.65 4.63 10.30
C GLY A 35 5.70 4.20 9.19
N TRP A 36 4.41 4.13 9.50
CA TRP A 36 3.40 3.59 8.59
C TRP A 36 2.01 4.13 8.95
N ASN A 37 1.11 4.17 7.97
CA ASN A 37 -0.33 4.33 8.22
C ASN A 37 -0.94 2.98 8.67
N ASP A 38 -1.95 2.99 9.53
CA ASP A 38 -2.53 1.76 10.10
C ASP A 38 -3.39 0.92 9.13
N LEU A 39 -4.06 1.55 8.15
CA LEU A 39 -5.02 0.89 7.24
C LEU A 39 -4.59 0.84 5.76
N GLY A 40 -3.59 1.62 5.40
CA GLY A 40 -3.16 1.94 4.04
C GLY A 40 -4.11 2.84 3.25
N MET A 41 -5.33 3.06 3.72
CA MET A 41 -6.26 4.06 3.18
C MET A 41 -7.36 4.38 4.19
N HIS A 42 -7.47 5.64 4.58
CA HIS A 42 -8.64 6.15 5.31
C HIS A 42 -9.65 6.78 4.35
N CYS A 43 -10.89 6.85 4.81
CA CYS A 43 -11.96 7.56 4.12
C CYS A 43 -12.48 8.70 4.98
N MET A 44 -12.99 9.72 4.33
CA MET A 44 -13.78 10.77 4.97
C MET A 44 -15.02 11.08 4.12
N ASP A 45 -16.08 11.56 4.76
CA ASP A 45 -17.20 12.13 4.05
C ASP A 45 -16.77 13.44 3.33
N SER A 46 -17.23 13.63 2.10
CA SER A 46 -17.03 14.87 1.33
C SER A 46 -17.94 16.02 1.78
N ASP A 47 -19.06 15.72 2.45
CA ASP A 47 -19.99 16.70 3.01
C ASP A 47 -20.60 16.17 4.32
N TYR A 48 -20.48 16.95 5.39
CA TYR A 48 -21.00 16.64 6.72
C TYR A 48 -22.39 17.24 7.02
N SER A 49 -22.99 17.97 6.08
CA SER A 49 -24.26 18.70 6.27
C SER A 49 -25.51 17.80 6.23
N ILE A 50 -25.40 16.57 5.73
CA ILE A 50 -26.53 15.64 5.56
C ILE A 50 -26.40 14.47 6.54
N PHE A 51 -25.35 13.67 6.38
CA PHE A 51 -25.01 12.60 7.30
C PHE A 51 -23.50 12.41 7.36
N SER A 52 -23.04 11.68 8.36
CA SER A 52 -21.67 11.21 8.43
C SER A 52 -21.57 9.74 8.77
N ILE A 53 -20.67 9.08 8.02
CA ILE A 53 -20.19 7.72 8.28
C ILE A 53 -18.81 7.79 8.94
N LEU A 54 -17.90 8.64 8.44
CA LEU A 54 -16.54 8.78 8.96
C LEU A 54 -16.08 10.26 8.99
N PRO A 55 -15.48 10.71 10.11
CA PRO A 55 -14.87 12.02 10.18
C PRO A 55 -13.59 12.07 9.32
N PRO A 56 -12.99 13.24 9.07
CA PRO A 56 -11.63 13.32 8.58
C PRO A 56 -10.73 12.65 9.63
N TYR A 57 -10.09 11.55 9.25
CA TYR A 57 -9.39 10.69 10.20
C TYR A 57 -8.23 10.00 9.52
N ASN A 58 -7.06 10.04 10.14
CA ASN A 58 -5.91 9.26 9.71
C ASN A 58 -5.05 8.91 10.91
N THR A 59 -4.61 7.67 10.99
CA THR A 59 -3.78 7.17 12.08
C THR A 59 -2.48 6.61 11.53
N PHE A 60 -1.36 6.99 12.14
CA PHE A 60 -0.06 6.48 11.75
C PHE A 60 0.84 6.31 12.96
N HIS A 61 1.78 5.39 12.81
CA HIS A 61 2.66 4.92 13.86
C HIS A 61 4.13 5.10 13.50
N ALA A 62 4.98 5.04 14.51
CA ALA A 62 6.42 5.05 14.34
C ALA A 62 7.12 4.15 15.37
N GLN A 63 8.23 3.54 14.96
CA GLN A 63 9.16 2.84 15.85
C GLN A 63 10.58 3.34 15.64
N LEU A 64 11.30 3.55 16.75
CA LEU A 64 12.65 4.08 16.76
C LEU A 64 13.62 3.04 17.30
N MET A 65 14.50 2.55 16.44
CA MET A 65 15.55 1.61 16.78
C MET A 65 16.81 2.36 17.21
N ALA A 66 17.39 1.91 18.32
CA ALA A 66 18.69 2.36 18.79
C ALA A 66 19.80 1.88 17.84
N PRO A 67 20.96 2.55 17.89
CA PRO A 67 22.11 2.10 17.12
C PRO A 67 22.47 0.65 17.43
N GLY A 68 22.74 -0.13 16.38
CA GLY A 68 22.88 -1.59 16.46
C GLY A 68 21.58 -2.37 16.28
N GLY A 69 20.47 -1.71 15.93
CA GLY A 69 19.25 -2.38 15.44
C GLY A 69 18.34 -2.96 16.53
N THR A 70 18.46 -2.48 17.77
CA THR A 70 17.56 -2.89 18.86
C THR A 70 16.41 -1.91 19.03
N LEU A 71 15.19 -2.39 19.26
CA LEU A 71 14.03 -1.56 19.57
C LEU A 71 13.95 -1.37 21.10
N PRO A 72 14.31 -0.20 21.67
CA PRO A 72 14.32 -0.02 23.12
C PRO A 72 12.90 -0.04 23.69
N ASP A 73 12.73 -0.68 24.85
CA ASP A 73 11.47 -0.64 25.60
C ASP A 73 11.73 -0.61 27.12
N PRO A 74 11.39 0.50 27.81
CA PRO A 74 10.86 1.74 27.26
C PRO A 74 11.90 2.48 26.39
N PRO A 75 11.47 3.47 25.58
CA PRO A 75 12.40 4.33 24.86
C PRO A 75 13.28 5.12 25.84
N PRO A 76 14.48 5.55 25.41
CA PRO A 76 15.34 6.36 26.26
C PRO A 76 14.63 7.61 26.79
N ALA A 77 14.93 7.97 28.04
CA ALA A 77 14.29 9.10 28.70
C ALA A 77 14.48 10.41 27.91
N GLY A 78 13.38 11.14 27.72
CA GLY A 78 13.37 12.42 27.01
C GLY A 78 13.29 12.30 25.48
N VAL A 79 13.27 11.09 24.91
CA VAL A 79 13.05 10.92 23.47
C VAL A 79 11.60 11.28 23.10
N THR A 80 11.46 12.08 22.05
CA THR A 80 10.16 12.49 21.49
C THR A 80 10.10 12.19 20.00
N VAL A 81 8.92 11.85 19.49
CA VAL A 81 8.64 11.79 18.05
C VAL A 81 7.56 12.81 17.73
N SER A 82 7.76 13.56 16.65
CA SER A 82 6.82 14.53 16.10
C SER A 82 6.61 14.30 14.61
N TYR A 83 5.56 14.90 14.05
CA TYR A 83 5.30 14.93 12.61
C TYR A 83 5.09 16.36 12.10
N GLU A 84 5.46 16.57 10.83
CA GLU A 84 5.25 17.81 10.08
C GLU A 84 4.86 17.46 8.64
N ALA A 85 4.15 18.33 7.93
CA ALA A 85 3.78 18.12 6.55
C ALA A 85 5.03 18.15 5.66
N LEU A 86 5.03 17.33 4.61
CA LEU A 86 6.16 17.20 3.70
C LEU A 86 5.65 17.25 2.26
N ALA A 87 6.37 17.99 1.40
CA ALA A 87 6.07 17.98 -0.02
C ALA A 87 6.48 16.63 -0.62
N ASP A 88 5.59 16.02 -1.40
CA ASP A 88 5.92 14.81 -2.13
C ASP A 88 6.82 15.10 -3.34
N PRO A 89 7.38 14.07 -4.01
CA PRO A 89 8.22 14.27 -5.20
C PRO A 89 7.51 15.03 -6.35
N GLY A 90 6.18 15.06 -6.36
CA GLY A 90 5.36 15.84 -7.28
C GLY A 90 5.15 17.30 -6.86
N GLY A 91 5.61 17.68 -5.66
CA GLY A 91 5.49 19.01 -5.09
C GLY A 91 4.18 19.25 -4.31
N SER A 92 3.31 18.25 -4.19
CA SER A 92 2.07 18.39 -3.42
C SER A 92 2.40 18.51 -1.95
N PHE A 93 1.81 19.52 -1.28
CA PHE A 93 2.05 19.83 0.12
C PHE A 93 0.72 20.04 0.86
N ASN A 94 0.52 19.33 1.97
CA ASN A 94 -0.76 19.30 2.69
C ASN A 94 -0.56 19.53 4.18
N SER A 95 -0.59 20.79 4.62
CA SER A 95 -0.30 21.18 6.01
C SER A 95 -1.54 21.52 6.82
N THR A 96 -2.67 21.78 6.18
CA THR A 96 -3.92 22.18 6.85
C THR A 96 -5.12 21.53 6.18
N SER A 97 -6.21 21.39 6.92
CA SER A 97 -7.50 20.93 6.45
C SER A 97 -8.55 22.06 6.46
N ILE A 98 -8.20 23.22 6.98
CA ILE A 98 -9.04 24.42 6.96
C ILE A 98 -9.35 24.81 5.52
N GLY A 99 -10.64 25.06 5.24
CA GLY A 99 -11.12 25.45 3.92
C GLY A 99 -11.23 24.30 2.92
N LYS A 100 -10.94 23.06 3.33
CA LYS A 100 -10.98 21.86 2.48
C LYS A 100 -12.12 20.90 2.83
N THR A 101 -12.80 21.14 3.95
CA THR A 101 -13.95 20.38 4.44
C THR A 101 -14.84 21.27 5.31
N ASN A 102 -16.12 20.94 5.41
CA ASN A 102 -17.09 21.57 6.32
C ASN A 102 -17.25 20.80 7.65
N PHE A 103 -16.35 19.86 7.97
CA PHE A 103 -16.42 19.04 9.18
C PHE A 103 -16.62 19.86 10.48
N TRP A 104 -15.84 20.92 10.67
CA TRP A 104 -15.92 21.75 11.89
C TRP A 104 -17.21 22.55 12.03
N ASP A 105 -17.96 22.75 10.95
CA ASP A 105 -19.28 23.39 11.02
C ASP A 105 -20.32 22.46 11.64
N TRP A 106 -20.13 21.14 11.52
CA TRP A 106 -21.10 20.10 11.88
C TRP A 106 -20.65 19.15 12.99
N VAL A 107 -19.38 19.19 13.40
CA VAL A 107 -18.80 18.25 14.36
C VAL A 107 -19.54 18.23 15.71
N MET A 108 -20.04 19.38 16.18
CA MET A 108 -20.84 19.44 17.40
C MET A 108 -22.18 18.72 17.23
N ALA A 109 -22.86 18.98 16.12
CA ALA A 109 -24.15 18.37 15.81
C ALA A 109 -24.04 16.86 15.59
N LEU A 110 -22.94 16.38 14.99
CA LEU A 110 -22.72 14.95 14.70
C LEU A 110 -22.16 14.20 15.91
N TYR A 111 -21.04 14.67 16.46
CA TYR A 111 -20.22 13.95 17.43
C TYR A 111 -20.31 14.49 18.87
N GLY A 112 -21.03 15.59 19.11
CA GLY A 112 -21.12 16.20 20.44
C GLY A 112 -19.79 16.77 20.94
N ALA A 113 -18.87 17.06 20.02
CA ALA A 113 -17.51 17.54 20.31
C ALA A 113 -17.24 18.89 19.62
N ALA A 114 -16.34 19.69 20.18
CA ALA A 114 -15.90 20.96 19.60
C ALA A 114 -14.36 21.03 19.51
N PRO A 115 -13.71 20.15 18.72
CA PRO A 115 -12.29 20.34 18.44
C PRO A 115 -12.10 21.67 17.70
N PRO A 116 -10.99 22.41 17.97
CA PRO A 116 -10.62 23.56 17.17
C PRO A 116 -10.37 23.15 15.70
N PRO A 117 -10.45 24.10 14.76
CA PRO A 117 -10.04 23.86 13.38
C PRO A 117 -8.65 23.23 13.29
N ASP A 118 -8.45 22.36 12.30
CA ASP A 118 -7.26 21.50 12.13
C ASP A 118 -7.04 20.40 13.18
N GLN A 119 -7.82 20.35 14.27
CA GLN A 119 -7.77 19.24 15.23
C GLN A 119 -8.87 18.20 14.96
N GLY A 120 -8.51 16.93 14.96
CA GLY A 120 -9.44 15.81 14.82
C GLY A 120 -10.06 15.39 16.16
N LEU A 121 -11.01 14.44 16.12
CA LEU A 121 -11.76 14.01 17.31
C LEU A 121 -10.89 13.37 18.40
N ALA A 122 -9.76 12.77 18.03
CA ALA A 122 -8.80 12.17 18.97
C ALA A 122 -7.80 13.19 19.56
N GLY A 123 -7.90 14.48 19.19
CA GLY A 123 -7.09 15.56 19.75
C GLY A 123 -5.76 15.82 19.03
N PHE A 124 -5.41 15.02 18.03
CA PHE A 124 -4.26 15.30 17.16
C PHE A 124 -4.63 16.30 16.06
N ALA A 125 -3.66 17.11 15.64
CA ALA A 125 -3.90 18.24 14.75
C ALA A 125 -3.04 18.17 13.49
N MET A 126 -3.51 18.82 12.42
CA MET A 126 -2.66 19.15 11.28
C MET A 126 -1.56 20.14 11.72
N PRO A 127 -0.36 20.11 11.11
CA PRO A 127 0.72 21.06 11.40
C PRO A 127 0.36 22.54 11.21
N GLY A 128 -0.68 22.83 10.41
CA GLY A 128 -1.15 24.17 10.10
C GLY A 128 -0.24 24.91 9.11
N ALA A 129 -0.63 26.13 8.75
CA ALA A 129 0.08 26.93 7.72
C ALA A 129 1.55 27.27 8.07
N ALA A 130 1.91 27.27 9.36
CA ALA A 130 3.30 27.44 9.80
C ALA A 130 4.12 26.13 9.70
N ASN A 131 3.45 25.01 9.44
CA ASN A 131 3.97 23.65 9.50
C ASN A 131 4.63 23.33 10.84
N ASP A 132 3.97 23.72 11.95
CA ASP A 132 4.51 23.53 13.29
C ASP A 132 4.56 22.02 13.63
N PRO A 133 5.68 21.47 14.10
CA PRO A 133 5.79 20.06 14.45
C PRO A 133 4.76 19.65 15.52
N GLN A 134 3.98 18.63 15.21
CA GLN A 134 2.95 18.09 16.09
C GLN A 134 3.46 16.87 16.85
N PRO A 135 3.19 16.74 18.16
CA PRO A 135 3.71 15.63 18.96
C PRO A 135 2.97 14.31 18.68
N MET A 136 3.69 13.20 18.78
CA MET A 136 3.13 11.85 18.83
C MET A 136 3.16 11.31 20.28
N VAL A 137 2.27 10.36 20.59
CA VAL A 137 2.17 9.73 21.92
C VAL A 137 2.80 8.34 21.89
N TYR A 138 3.66 8.02 22.86
CA TYR A 138 4.22 6.67 23.00
C TYR A 138 3.25 5.73 23.73
N HIS A 139 3.00 4.56 23.16
CA HIS A 139 2.17 3.50 23.75
C HIS A 139 3.04 2.32 24.14
N SER A 140 3.30 2.14 25.45
CA SER A 140 4.20 1.09 25.94
C SER A 140 3.72 -0.33 25.63
N ALA A 141 2.40 -0.57 25.59
CA ALA A 141 1.85 -1.89 25.27
C ALA A 141 2.12 -2.31 23.81
N ALA A 142 2.13 -1.35 22.88
CA ALA A 142 2.37 -1.59 21.46
C ALA A 142 3.82 -1.26 21.03
N ARG A 143 4.60 -0.64 21.91
CA ARG A 143 6.00 -0.22 21.68
C ARG A 143 6.17 0.67 20.45
N TRP A 144 5.25 1.63 20.28
CA TRP A 144 5.28 2.60 19.18
C TRP A 144 4.89 4.01 19.63
N TRP A 145 5.19 5.00 18.80
CA TRP A 145 4.54 6.31 18.85
C TRP A 145 3.35 6.32 17.90
N SER A 146 2.25 6.99 18.28
CA SER A 146 1.07 7.16 17.42
C SER A 146 0.64 8.62 17.32
N ALA A 147 0.06 8.96 16.18
CA ALA A 147 -0.85 10.09 16.04
C ALA A 147 -2.15 9.55 15.47
N GLU A 148 -3.20 9.61 16.28
CA GLU A 148 -4.50 9.04 15.96
C GLU A 148 -5.47 10.12 15.49
N GLY A 149 -6.24 9.85 14.44
CA GLY A 149 -7.32 10.73 14.00
C GLY A 149 -6.87 12.12 13.55
N VAL A 150 -5.71 12.24 12.93
CA VAL A 150 -5.25 13.47 12.27
C VAL A 150 -6.21 13.80 11.12
N PRO A 151 -6.82 14.99 11.06
CA PRO A 151 -7.93 15.27 10.15
C PRO A 151 -7.47 15.68 8.75
N ILE A 152 -6.51 14.96 8.15
CA ILE A 152 -5.97 15.24 6.81
C ILE A 152 -7.02 14.96 5.72
N THR A 153 -7.01 15.75 4.64
CA THR A 153 -7.95 15.65 3.51
C THR A 153 -7.25 15.25 2.21
N PRO A 154 -7.95 14.72 1.18
CA PRO A 154 -7.35 14.38 -0.11
C PRO A 154 -7.06 15.60 -1.00
N VAL A 155 -7.13 16.82 -0.44
CA VAL A 155 -6.90 18.07 -1.13
C VAL A 155 -5.69 18.74 -0.48
N ASP A 156 -4.71 19.12 -1.29
CA ASP A 156 -3.50 19.76 -0.83
C ASP A 156 -3.72 21.28 -0.62
N ASP A 157 -2.69 21.98 -0.13
CA ASP A 157 -2.79 23.41 0.18
C ASP A 157 -2.94 24.29 -1.08
N ALA A 158 -2.63 23.75 -2.26
CA ALA A 158 -2.83 24.38 -3.56
C ALA A 158 -4.19 24.03 -4.18
N ALA A 159 -5.09 23.38 -3.42
CA ALA A 159 -6.39 22.87 -3.86
C ALA A 159 -6.33 21.79 -4.94
N ALA A 160 -5.16 21.16 -5.16
CA ALA A 160 -5.02 20.00 -6.01
C ALA A 160 -5.39 18.73 -5.23
N VAL A 161 -6.00 17.76 -5.92
CA VAL A 161 -6.34 16.48 -5.30
C VAL A 161 -5.08 15.62 -5.21
N ASN A 162 -4.63 15.34 -3.99
CA ASN A 162 -3.63 14.32 -3.70
C ASN A 162 -4.14 13.40 -2.58
N ARG A 163 -4.36 12.14 -2.93
CA ARG A 163 -4.90 11.12 -2.03
C ARG A 163 -3.81 10.38 -1.25
N TYR A 164 -2.54 10.71 -1.48
CA TYR A 164 -1.36 10.11 -0.83
C TYR A 164 -0.41 11.19 -0.29
N PRO A 165 -0.90 12.13 0.53
CA PRO A 165 -0.06 13.18 1.09
C PRO A 165 1.04 12.59 1.99
N LEU A 166 2.19 13.27 2.04
CA LEU A 166 3.32 12.88 2.88
C LEU A 166 3.42 13.72 4.15
N VAL A 167 3.86 13.05 5.21
CA VAL A 167 4.38 13.70 6.42
C VAL A 167 5.81 13.24 6.67
N ARG A 168 6.56 14.07 7.37
CA ARG A 168 7.87 13.75 7.90
C ARG A 168 7.76 13.47 9.39
N LEU A 169 8.21 12.30 9.79
CA LEU A 169 8.44 11.95 11.18
C LEU A 169 9.83 12.39 11.62
N VAL A 170 9.93 12.90 12.84
CA VAL A 170 11.18 13.42 13.40
C VAL A 170 11.33 12.92 14.84
N ALA A 171 12.38 12.15 15.11
CA ALA A 171 12.76 11.71 16.45
C ALA A 171 13.87 12.59 17.01
N ARG A 172 13.72 13.05 18.27
CA ARG A 172 14.71 13.88 18.98
C ARG A 172 14.98 13.35 20.38
N ASP A 173 16.18 13.58 20.89
CA ASP A 173 16.52 13.32 22.29
C ASP A 173 15.99 14.42 23.23
N GLY A 174 16.22 14.24 24.54
CA GLY A 174 15.80 15.21 25.57
C GLY A 174 16.50 16.56 25.51
N LEU A 175 17.53 16.72 24.67
CA LEU A 175 18.20 18.00 24.40
C LEU A 175 17.69 18.65 23.10
N GLY A 176 16.79 17.99 22.37
CA GLY A 176 16.28 18.43 21.07
C GLY A 176 17.16 18.05 19.88
N THR A 177 18.22 17.26 20.09
CA THR A 177 19.10 16.76 19.03
C THR A 177 18.33 15.80 18.14
N LEU A 178 18.45 15.96 16.82
CA LEU A 178 17.88 15.01 15.85
C LEU A 178 18.54 13.64 16.02
N LEU A 179 17.73 12.61 16.23
CA LEU A 179 18.18 11.21 16.25
C LEU A 179 17.99 10.57 14.87
N ALA A 180 16.78 10.69 14.31
CA ALA A 180 16.40 10.11 13.03
C ALA A 180 15.17 10.83 12.46
N ALA A 181 14.93 10.67 11.16
CA ALA A 181 13.72 11.13 10.49
C ALA A 181 13.28 10.09 9.45
N ALA A 182 11.97 10.06 9.16
CA ALA A 182 11.38 9.15 8.19
C ALA A 182 10.25 9.85 7.44
N ARG A 183 9.92 9.37 6.24
CA ARG A 183 8.77 9.85 5.47
C ARG A 183 7.67 8.81 5.54
N VAL A 184 6.45 9.25 5.78
CA VAL A 184 5.27 8.39 5.86
C VAL A 184 4.15 9.01 5.05
N VAL A 185 3.45 8.18 4.30
CA VAL A 185 2.25 8.57 3.57
C VAL A 185 1.03 8.43 4.46
N LEU A 186 0.09 9.38 4.35
CA LEU A 186 -1.20 9.38 5.07
C LEU A 186 -2.33 9.31 4.03
N PRO A 187 -2.61 8.14 3.44
CA PRO A 187 -3.57 8.06 2.36
C PRO A 187 -4.99 8.32 2.86
N VAL A 188 -5.71 9.18 2.15
CA VAL A 188 -7.08 9.57 2.50
C VAL A 188 -7.89 9.76 1.22
N SER A 189 -9.17 9.40 1.26
CA SER A 189 -10.06 9.42 0.11
C SER A 189 -11.48 9.88 0.45
N THR A 190 -12.13 10.52 -0.51
CA THR A 190 -13.57 10.83 -0.52
C THR A 190 -14.32 9.99 -1.57
N GLU A 191 -13.75 8.87 -2.01
CA GLU A 191 -14.33 7.99 -3.06
C GLU A 191 -15.53 7.14 -2.59
N MET A 192 -15.98 7.28 -1.35
CA MET A 192 -17.21 6.64 -0.90
C MET A 192 -18.41 7.29 -1.60
N ASP A 193 -18.90 6.66 -2.67
CA ASP A 193 -19.81 7.28 -3.62
C ASP A 193 -21.02 6.41 -3.98
N CYS A 194 -22.15 6.72 -3.37
CA CYS A 194 -23.40 5.98 -3.58
C CYS A 194 -24.22 6.47 -4.78
N ARG A 195 -23.74 7.48 -5.53
CA ARG A 195 -24.55 8.17 -6.56
C ARG A 195 -24.96 7.29 -7.72
N ALA A 196 -24.22 6.23 -8.00
CA ALA A 196 -24.55 5.30 -9.08
C ALA A 196 -25.97 4.69 -8.91
N CYS A 197 -26.45 4.57 -7.67
CA CYS A 197 -27.77 4.04 -7.34
C CYS A 197 -28.69 5.07 -6.67
N HIS A 198 -28.16 5.95 -5.81
CA HIS A 198 -28.99 6.84 -5.00
C HIS A 198 -29.17 8.24 -5.61
N ALA A 199 -28.51 8.57 -6.71
CA ALA A 199 -28.79 9.84 -7.40
C ALA A 199 -30.19 9.81 -8.02
N SER A 200 -30.85 10.96 -8.05
CA SER A 200 -32.19 11.11 -8.61
C SER A 200 -32.23 10.64 -10.06
N GLY A 201 -33.13 9.71 -10.36
CA GLY A 201 -33.27 9.12 -11.70
C GLY A 201 -32.21 8.08 -12.09
N SER A 202 -31.40 7.58 -11.15
CA SER A 202 -30.37 6.57 -11.41
C SER A 202 -30.91 5.14 -11.40
N SER A 203 -30.85 4.41 -10.27
CA SER A 203 -31.35 3.03 -10.16
C SER A 203 -32.79 2.99 -9.64
N PRO A 204 -33.74 2.36 -10.37
CA PRO A 204 -35.11 2.17 -9.87
C PRO A 204 -35.19 1.34 -8.58
N GLU A 205 -34.22 0.46 -8.33
CA GLU A 205 -34.16 -0.35 -7.11
C GLU A 205 -33.88 0.50 -5.85
N ALA A 206 -33.33 1.70 -6.03
CA ALA A 206 -32.98 2.62 -4.95
C ALA A 206 -33.89 3.86 -4.90
N GLU A 207 -34.98 3.89 -5.70
CA GLU A 207 -35.94 4.99 -5.66
C GLU A 207 -36.70 4.98 -4.32
N PRO A 208 -36.70 6.09 -3.55
CA PRO A 208 -37.47 6.16 -2.32
C PRO A 208 -38.98 5.98 -2.59
N PRO A 209 -39.77 5.43 -1.65
CA PRO A 209 -41.21 5.22 -1.85
C PRO A 209 -42.01 6.49 -2.20
N GLY A 210 -41.50 7.67 -1.82
CA GLY A 210 -42.08 8.98 -2.15
C GLY A 210 -41.58 9.61 -3.46
N GLY A 211 -40.72 8.91 -4.21
CA GLY A 211 -39.98 9.43 -5.36
C GLY A 211 -38.68 10.14 -4.99
N TRP A 212 -37.92 10.50 -6.02
CA TRP A 212 -36.63 11.18 -5.90
C TRP A 212 -36.73 12.61 -5.33
N VAL A 213 -35.73 13.02 -4.55
CA VAL A 213 -35.61 14.37 -3.98
C VAL A 213 -35.32 15.42 -5.05
N ASN A 214 -34.47 15.12 -6.03
CA ASN A 214 -34.01 16.02 -7.10
C ASN A 214 -33.35 17.32 -6.59
N ASP A 215 -32.42 17.20 -5.63
CA ASP A 215 -31.62 18.35 -5.17
C ASP A 215 -30.67 18.81 -6.30
N PRO A 216 -30.54 20.13 -6.57
CA PRO A 216 -29.63 20.63 -7.61
C PRO A 216 -28.15 20.38 -7.31
N ASP A 217 -27.79 20.17 -6.04
CA ASP A 217 -26.44 19.75 -5.66
C ASP A 217 -26.34 18.22 -5.71
N PRO A 218 -25.53 17.65 -6.64
CA PRO A 218 -25.41 16.20 -6.78
C PRO A 218 -24.88 15.54 -5.52
N GLU A 219 -24.12 16.24 -4.68
CA GLU A 219 -23.55 15.72 -3.44
C GLU A 219 -24.63 15.57 -2.36
N ARG A 220 -25.56 16.51 -2.31
CA ARG A 220 -26.70 16.47 -1.39
C ARG A 220 -27.79 15.51 -1.86
N ASP A 221 -28.04 15.47 -3.17
CA ASP A 221 -29.13 14.70 -3.78
C ASP A 221 -29.09 13.22 -3.39
N TYR A 222 -27.98 12.53 -3.66
CA TYR A 222 -27.91 11.10 -3.38
C TYR A 222 -27.95 10.79 -1.87
N ARG A 223 -27.41 11.69 -1.04
CA ARG A 223 -27.42 11.51 0.41
C ARG A 223 -28.83 11.66 0.99
N LEU A 224 -29.57 12.66 0.53
CA LEU A 224 -30.95 12.88 0.92
C LEU A 224 -31.86 11.75 0.43
N ASN A 225 -31.66 11.27 -0.80
CA ASN A 225 -32.36 10.09 -1.31
C ASN A 225 -32.07 8.84 -0.47
N ALA A 226 -30.82 8.65 -0.03
CA ALA A 226 -30.47 7.53 0.85
C ALA A 226 -31.21 7.60 2.20
N LEU A 227 -31.29 8.78 2.83
CA LEU A 227 -32.05 8.97 4.07
C LEU A 227 -33.56 8.76 3.86
N LEU A 228 -34.12 9.27 2.76
CA LEU A 228 -35.53 9.13 2.44
C LEU A 228 -35.93 7.67 2.14
N LEU A 229 -35.06 6.93 1.43
CA LEU A 229 -35.24 5.50 1.22
C LEU A 229 -35.16 4.75 2.54
N HIS A 230 -34.16 5.06 3.39
CA HIS A 230 -34.03 4.46 4.71
C HIS A 230 -35.31 4.65 5.55
N ASP A 231 -35.81 5.89 5.66
CA ASP A 231 -37.07 6.19 6.35
C ASP A 231 -38.24 5.35 5.79
N GLY A 232 -38.34 5.24 4.46
CA GLY A 232 -39.39 4.49 3.79
C GLY A 232 -39.33 2.98 4.05
N LEU A 233 -38.14 2.42 4.21
CA LEU A 233 -37.94 1.00 4.53
C LEU A 233 -38.24 0.71 6.01
N GLU A 234 -37.91 1.65 6.90
CA GLU A 234 -38.04 1.48 8.35
C GLU A 234 -39.39 1.93 8.92
N VAL A 235 -40.25 2.60 8.15
CA VAL A 235 -41.56 3.11 8.63
C VAL A 235 -42.47 2.01 9.21
N ALA A 236 -42.33 0.78 8.73
CA ALA A 236 -43.09 -0.38 9.23
C ALA A 236 -42.39 -1.10 10.39
N ASN A 237 -41.13 -0.76 10.69
CA ASN A 237 -40.39 -1.32 11.80
C ASN A 237 -40.90 -0.71 13.13
N PRO A 238 -41.48 -1.50 14.05
CA PRO A 238 -42.04 -0.97 15.29
C PRO A 238 -41.00 -0.32 16.20
N ASP A 239 -39.72 -0.67 16.04
CA ASP A 239 -38.63 -0.16 16.87
C ASP A 239 -38.06 1.17 16.34
N TYR A 240 -38.41 1.58 15.11
CA TYR A 240 -37.78 2.73 14.46
C TYR A 240 -38.07 4.06 15.17
N ALA A 241 -39.32 4.30 15.56
CA ALA A 241 -39.70 5.50 16.30
C ALA A 241 -38.98 5.60 17.66
N ALA A 242 -38.77 4.46 18.33
CA ALA A 242 -38.02 4.40 19.58
C ALA A 242 -36.52 4.68 19.35
N ALA A 243 -35.94 4.16 18.27
CA ALA A 243 -34.56 4.41 17.89
C ALA A 243 -34.31 5.89 17.56
N LEU A 244 -35.19 6.53 16.77
CA LEU A 244 -35.13 7.97 16.49
C LEU A 244 -35.14 8.79 17.78
N ALA A 245 -36.09 8.50 18.68
CA ALA A 245 -36.20 9.20 19.96
C ALA A 245 -34.96 8.99 20.84
N ALA A 246 -34.42 7.77 20.91
CA ALA A 246 -33.21 7.45 21.68
C ALA A 246 -31.95 8.13 21.12
N ALA A 247 -31.87 8.27 19.79
CA ALA A 247 -30.77 8.95 19.11
C ALA A 247 -30.92 10.49 19.07
N GLY A 248 -32.06 11.02 19.52
CA GLY A 248 -32.36 12.45 19.53
C GLY A 248 -32.72 13.02 18.15
N TYR A 249 -33.22 12.17 17.23
CA TYR A 249 -33.65 12.59 15.89
C TYR A 249 -35.15 12.86 15.81
N SER A 250 -35.53 13.59 14.77
CA SER A 250 -36.92 13.93 14.46
C SER A 250 -37.83 12.71 14.41
N ALA A 251 -38.99 12.79 15.08
CA ALA A 251 -40.01 11.74 15.00
C ALA A 251 -40.62 11.61 13.58
N ALA A 252 -40.37 12.58 12.70
CA ALA A 252 -40.78 12.57 11.30
C ALA A 252 -39.81 11.78 10.38
N GLY A 253 -38.67 11.31 10.90
CA GLY A 253 -37.67 10.56 10.14
C GLY A 253 -36.33 11.31 9.98
N LEU A 254 -35.33 10.58 9.49
CA LEU A 254 -33.97 11.09 9.27
C LEU A 254 -33.91 12.14 8.17
N TYR A 255 -34.65 11.96 7.08
CA TYR A 255 -34.74 12.95 6.01
C TYR A 255 -35.31 14.28 6.54
N ALA A 256 -36.39 14.21 7.31
CA ALA A 256 -37.02 15.39 7.91
C ALA A 256 -36.09 16.09 8.92
N ASN A 257 -35.31 15.33 9.69
CA ASN A 257 -34.31 15.88 10.60
C ASN A 257 -33.30 16.79 9.87
N VAL A 258 -32.88 16.40 8.66
CA VAL A 258 -31.95 17.20 7.86
C VAL A 258 -32.65 18.39 7.21
N VAL A 259 -33.76 18.17 6.50
CA VAL A 259 -34.34 19.22 5.63
C VAL A 259 -35.29 20.18 6.35
N VAL A 260 -35.86 19.76 7.48
CA VAL A 260 -36.79 20.58 8.29
C VAL A 260 -36.08 21.12 9.51
N ASP A 261 -35.40 20.25 10.27
CA ASP A 261 -34.78 20.63 11.54
C ASP A 261 -33.36 21.20 11.34
N GLY A 262 -32.75 20.99 10.18
CA GLY A 262 -31.43 21.53 9.82
C GLY A 262 -30.27 20.80 10.50
N GLU A 263 -30.49 19.58 10.97
CA GLU A 263 -29.53 18.81 11.77
C GLU A 263 -29.08 17.54 11.02
N PRO A 264 -27.76 17.28 10.91
CA PRO A 264 -27.23 16.15 10.18
C PRO A 264 -27.35 14.83 10.97
N ILE A 265 -27.22 13.70 10.27
CA ILE A 265 -27.33 12.36 10.86
C ILE A 265 -25.96 11.73 11.05
N LEU A 266 -25.61 11.36 12.28
CA LEU A 266 -24.53 10.43 12.54
C LEU A 266 -25.09 9.00 12.57
N CYS A 267 -24.77 8.19 11.56
CA CYS A 267 -25.27 6.81 11.42
C CYS A 267 -24.91 5.96 12.66
N ALA A 268 -23.73 6.23 13.23
CA ALA A 268 -23.22 5.52 14.38
C ALA A 268 -24.08 5.67 15.64
N ARG A 269 -24.91 6.73 15.76
CA ARG A 269 -25.81 6.90 16.92
C ARG A 269 -26.75 5.72 17.09
N CYS A 270 -27.26 5.18 15.98
CA CYS A 270 -28.15 4.02 15.98
C CYS A 270 -27.37 2.72 15.73
N HIS A 271 -26.46 2.73 14.74
CA HIS A 271 -25.75 1.54 14.30
C HIS A 271 -24.33 1.51 14.87
N ALA A 272 -24.04 0.58 15.77
CA ALA A 272 -22.70 0.48 16.39
C ALA A 272 -21.58 0.42 15.32
N SER A 273 -20.48 1.14 15.56
CA SER A 273 -19.30 1.16 14.71
C SER A 273 -18.03 1.00 15.52
N ASN A 274 -17.11 0.15 15.06
CA ASN A 274 -15.78 0.00 15.70
C ASN A 274 -14.93 1.27 15.58
N ALA A 275 -15.18 2.10 14.58
CA ALA A 275 -14.48 3.37 14.39
C ALA A 275 -14.86 4.42 15.45
N LEU A 276 -16.03 4.27 16.08
CA LEU A 276 -16.54 5.14 17.13
C LEU A 276 -16.98 4.26 18.31
N PRO A 277 -16.04 3.78 19.14
CA PRO A 277 -16.36 2.88 20.25
C PRO A 277 -17.41 3.48 21.19
N GLY A 278 -18.32 2.64 21.68
CA GLY A 278 -19.39 3.05 22.60
C GLY A 278 -20.64 3.62 21.93
N THR A 279 -20.70 3.61 20.60
CA THR A 279 -21.88 4.00 19.82
C THR A 279 -22.83 2.83 19.55
N GLY A 280 -24.04 3.15 19.04
CA GLY A 280 -25.08 2.19 18.69
C GLY A 280 -26.16 1.99 19.75
N LEU A 281 -27.33 1.50 19.31
CA LEU A 281 -28.48 1.19 20.16
C LEU A 281 -28.70 -0.32 20.30
N PRO A 282 -29.15 -0.80 21.47
CA PRO A 282 -29.52 -2.21 21.64
C PRO A 282 -30.60 -2.64 20.65
N GLY A 283 -30.43 -3.80 20.01
CA GLY A 283 -31.39 -4.35 19.03
C GLY A 283 -31.24 -3.81 17.61
N VAL A 284 -30.47 -2.73 17.40
CA VAL A 284 -30.12 -2.21 16.08
C VAL A 284 -28.82 -2.86 15.61
N GLY A 285 -28.83 -3.42 14.40
CA GLY A 285 -27.64 -4.05 13.82
C GLY A 285 -26.47 -3.07 13.69
N ALA A 286 -25.24 -3.55 13.90
CA ALA A 286 -24.03 -2.76 13.67
C ALA A 286 -23.96 -2.23 12.24
N LEU A 287 -23.26 -1.11 12.01
CA LEU A 287 -23.25 -0.43 10.71
C LEU A 287 -22.73 -1.35 9.58
N THR A 288 -21.73 -2.17 9.88
CA THR A 288 -21.21 -3.19 8.95
C THR A 288 -22.27 -4.22 8.57
N HIS A 289 -23.10 -4.66 9.51
CA HIS A 289 -24.20 -5.57 9.21
C HIS A 289 -25.28 -4.86 8.38
N ALA A 290 -25.73 -3.68 8.84
CA ALA A 290 -26.84 -2.94 8.25
C ALA A 290 -26.58 -2.56 6.78
N VAL A 291 -25.38 -2.08 6.46
CA VAL A 291 -25.02 -1.71 5.09
C VAL A 291 -24.87 -2.95 4.21
N HIS A 292 -23.96 -3.87 4.54
CA HIS A 292 -23.60 -4.95 3.60
C HIS A 292 -24.74 -5.96 3.39
N SER A 293 -25.48 -6.32 4.45
CA SER A 293 -26.57 -7.31 4.32
C SER A 293 -27.71 -6.80 3.43
N HIS A 294 -28.01 -5.50 3.49
CA HIS A 294 -29.05 -4.89 2.67
C HIS A 294 -28.62 -4.76 1.19
N HIS A 295 -27.34 -4.42 0.95
CA HIS A 295 -26.84 -4.20 -0.40
C HIS A 295 -26.45 -5.48 -1.15
N ALA A 296 -26.28 -6.62 -0.46
CA ALA A 296 -25.85 -7.86 -1.08
C ALA A 296 -26.72 -8.30 -2.28
N THR A 297 -28.03 -8.04 -2.23
CA THR A 297 -28.96 -8.44 -3.29
C THR A 297 -29.22 -7.36 -4.33
N VAL A 298 -28.63 -6.17 -4.18
CA VAL A 298 -28.83 -5.03 -5.09
C VAL A 298 -28.02 -5.25 -6.38
N THR A 299 -28.62 -4.90 -7.52
CA THR A 299 -27.95 -4.97 -8.82
C THR A 299 -27.03 -3.77 -9.02
N ASP A 300 -25.75 -3.97 -9.39
CA ASP A 300 -24.87 -2.89 -9.84
C ASP A 300 -25.37 -2.38 -11.21
N PRO A 301 -25.78 -1.12 -11.33
CA PRO A 301 -26.35 -0.57 -12.57
C PRO A 301 -25.34 -0.48 -13.72
N VAL A 302 -24.04 -0.58 -13.44
CA VAL A 302 -22.98 -0.53 -14.46
C VAL A 302 -22.62 -1.93 -14.98
N THR A 303 -22.53 -2.93 -14.10
CA THR A 303 -22.12 -4.28 -14.49
C THR A 303 -23.32 -5.21 -14.77
N GLY A 304 -24.50 -4.90 -14.24
CA GLY A 304 -25.69 -5.75 -14.29
C GLY A 304 -25.59 -6.99 -13.38
N LEU A 305 -24.53 -7.10 -12.57
CA LEU A 305 -24.34 -8.18 -11.61
C LEU A 305 -24.80 -7.75 -10.21
N PRO A 306 -25.27 -8.68 -9.36
CA PRO A 306 -25.47 -8.39 -7.95
C PRO A 306 -24.18 -7.89 -7.29
N LEU A 307 -24.29 -7.00 -6.31
CA LEU A 307 -23.12 -6.52 -5.56
C LEU A 307 -22.42 -7.62 -4.74
N ASP A 308 -23.11 -8.73 -4.44
CA ASP A 308 -22.52 -9.90 -3.78
C ASP A 308 -21.72 -10.82 -4.73
N ALA A 309 -21.76 -10.60 -6.05
CA ALA A 309 -21.07 -11.44 -7.01
C ALA A 309 -19.55 -11.47 -6.77
N GLU A 310 -18.99 -12.68 -6.67
CA GLU A 310 -17.58 -12.90 -6.31
C GLU A 310 -16.59 -12.40 -7.39
N ASP A 311 -17.03 -12.31 -8.64
CA ASP A 311 -16.25 -11.80 -9.77
C ASP A 311 -16.36 -10.26 -9.94
N ASN A 312 -17.21 -9.58 -9.16
CA ASN A 312 -17.42 -8.15 -9.27
C ASN A 312 -16.60 -7.35 -8.24
N ARG A 313 -15.28 -7.20 -8.44
CA ARG A 313 -14.47 -6.29 -7.59
C ARG A 313 -14.97 -4.84 -7.62
N ALA A 314 -15.50 -4.40 -8.76
CA ALA A 314 -15.97 -3.03 -8.93
C ALA A 314 -17.15 -2.70 -7.99
N ALA A 315 -17.93 -3.71 -7.56
CA ALA A 315 -19.00 -3.56 -6.57
C ALA A 315 -18.49 -2.94 -5.27
N CYS A 316 -17.38 -3.44 -4.73
CA CYS A 316 -16.81 -2.92 -3.48
C CYS A 316 -16.40 -1.45 -3.63
N TYR A 317 -15.84 -1.08 -4.79
CA TYR A 317 -15.38 0.28 -5.07
C TYR A 317 -16.50 1.30 -5.31
N ARG A 318 -17.77 0.90 -5.23
CA ARG A 318 -18.89 1.84 -5.15
C ARG A 318 -18.91 2.56 -3.80
N CYS A 319 -18.67 1.82 -2.72
CA CYS A 319 -18.77 2.35 -1.37
C CYS A 319 -17.39 2.49 -0.70
N HIS A 320 -16.41 1.71 -1.13
CA HIS A 320 -15.05 1.75 -0.62
C HIS A 320 -14.11 2.44 -1.60
N PRO A 321 -13.02 3.05 -1.12
CA PRO A 321 -12.05 3.68 -1.98
C PRO A 321 -11.41 2.64 -2.89
N GLY A 322 -11.18 3.01 -4.14
CA GLY A 322 -10.38 2.23 -5.06
C GLY A 322 -10.69 2.40 -6.54
N SER A 323 -11.76 3.12 -6.89
CA SER A 323 -12.07 3.46 -8.27
C SER A 323 -10.96 4.31 -8.91
N ALA A 324 -10.36 5.25 -8.16
CA ALA A 324 -9.14 5.94 -8.58
C ALA A 324 -7.93 5.61 -7.68
N THR A 325 -8.14 5.50 -6.36
CA THR A 325 -7.06 5.17 -5.40
C THR A 325 -6.50 3.75 -5.50
N LYS A 326 -7.16 2.85 -6.23
CA LYS A 326 -6.80 1.43 -6.28
C LYS A 326 -6.48 0.85 -4.89
N CYS A 327 -7.25 1.20 -3.85
CA CYS A 327 -6.94 1.00 -2.41
C CYS A 327 -6.16 -0.29 -2.07
N LEU A 328 -6.57 -1.43 -2.63
CA LEU A 328 -5.79 -2.67 -2.65
C LEU A 328 -4.68 -2.60 -3.71
N ARG A 329 -3.49 -2.21 -3.25
CA ARG A 329 -2.49 -1.53 -4.09
C ARG A 329 -1.05 -1.97 -3.85
N GLY A 330 -0.85 -2.66 -2.74
CA GLY A 330 0.39 -3.33 -2.37
C GLY A 330 0.63 -4.65 -3.13
N ALA A 331 1.52 -5.48 -2.60
CA ALA A 331 1.90 -6.78 -3.15
C ALA A 331 0.70 -7.73 -3.36
N MET A 332 -0.37 -7.58 -2.57
CA MET A 332 -1.59 -8.37 -2.77
C MET A 332 -2.34 -7.92 -4.03
N GLY A 333 -2.62 -6.62 -4.14
CA GLY A 333 -3.35 -6.05 -5.29
C GLY A 333 -2.61 -6.17 -6.61
N ARG A 334 -1.28 -6.35 -6.56
CA ARG A 334 -0.41 -6.53 -7.72
C ARG A 334 -0.18 -7.99 -8.13
N ALA A 335 -0.75 -8.94 -7.41
CA ALA A 335 -0.62 -10.34 -7.76
C ALA A 335 -1.33 -10.59 -9.10
N VAL A 336 -0.63 -11.16 -10.08
CA VAL A 336 -1.19 -11.47 -11.40
C VAL A 336 -1.10 -12.98 -11.62
N ALA A 337 -2.23 -13.58 -11.99
CA ALA A 337 -2.32 -14.99 -12.33
C ALA A 337 -1.65 -15.25 -13.71
N PRO A 338 -1.30 -16.50 -14.04
CA PRO A 338 -0.76 -16.82 -15.37
C PRO A 338 -1.67 -16.39 -16.53
N THR A 339 -2.97 -16.20 -16.29
CA THR A 339 -3.94 -15.69 -17.27
C THR A 339 -3.76 -14.20 -17.60
N GLY A 340 -3.09 -13.43 -16.73
CA GLY A 340 -2.98 -11.97 -16.82
C GLY A 340 -4.02 -11.23 -15.97
N GLU A 341 -4.94 -11.95 -15.34
CA GLU A 341 -5.92 -11.37 -14.41
C GLU A 341 -5.29 -11.13 -13.03
N LEU A 342 -5.87 -10.22 -12.26
CA LEU A 342 -5.47 -10.03 -10.87
C LEU A 342 -5.77 -11.29 -10.08
N ALA A 343 -4.74 -11.88 -9.47
CA ALA A 343 -4.85 -13.14 -8.74
C ALA A 343 -5.62 -12.99 -7.43
N MET A 344 -5.71 -11.78 -6.88
CA MET A 344 -6.41 -11.51 -5.62
C MET A 344 -7.32 -10.28 -5.74
N GLN A 345 -8.50 -10.42 -5.16
CA GLN A 345 -9.55 -9.40 -5.11
C GLN A 345 -9.99 -9.21 -3.66
N CYS A 346 -10.77 -8.16 -3.38
CA CYS A 346 -11.28 -7.86 -2.05
C CYS A 346 -12.02 -9.07 -1.42
N GLN A 347 -12.86 -9.75 -2.21
CA GLN A 347 -13.64 -10.91 -1.79
C GLN A 347 -12.77 -12.14 -1.48
N GLY A 348 -11.61 -12.28 -2.14
CA GLY A 348 -10.66 -13.35 -1.86
C GLY A 348 -10.08 -13.28 -0.44
N CYS A 349 -10.15 -12.11 0.20
CA CYS A 349 -9.72 -11.90 1.57
C CYS A 349 -10.92 -11.72 2.52
N HIS A 350 -11.84 -10.80 2.22
CA HIS A 350 -12.92 -10.44 3.14
C HIS A 350 -14.19 -11.30 3.01
N GLY A 351 -14.32 -12.07 1.91
CA GLY A 351 -15.54 -12.78 1.53
C GLY A 351 -16.54 -11.93 0.74
N SER A 352 -17.66 -12.55 0.37
CA SER A 352 -18.77 -11.87 -0.30
C SER A 352 -19.45 -10.83 0.61
N MET A 353 -20.30 -9.97 0.04
CA MET A 353 -21.04 -8.94 0.78
C MET A 353 -21.91 -9.55 1.89
N VAL A 354 -22.57 -10.68 1.65
CA VAL A 354 -23.34 -11.41 2.67
C VAL A 354 -22.45 -11.85 3.83
N ARG A 355 -21.24 -12.32 3.55
CA ARG A 355 -20.29 -12.74 4.59
C ARG A 355 -19.79 -11.55 5.40
N VAL A 356 -19.53 -10.42 4.73
CA VAL A 356 -19.15 -9.17 5.41
C VAL A 356 -20.29 -8.62 6.25
N GLY A 357 -21.51 -8.74 5.76
CA GLY A 357 -22.74 -8.37 6.44
C GLY A 357 -23.26 -9.42 7.41
N ALA A 358 -22.50 -10.46 7.79
CA ALA A 358 -23.00 -11.45 8.76
C ALA A 358 -23.18 -10.82 10.15
N ALA A 359 -24.34 -11.05 10.78
CA ALA A 359 -24.64 -10.50 12.10
C ALA A 359 -23.68 -10.98 13.21
N SER A 360 -23.03 -12.13 13.01
CA SER A 360 -22.02 -12.67 13.92
C SER A 360 -20.63 -12.06 13.76
N ARG A 361 -20.37 -11.33 12.66
CA ARG A 361 -19.04 -10.79 12.36
C ARG A 361 -18.80 -9.50 13.15
N VAL A 362 -17.71 -9.46 13.91
CA VAL A 362 -17.26 -8.26 14.62
C VAL A 362 -16.37 -7.40 13.70
N GLY A 363 -17.02 -6.64 12.80
CA GLY A 363 -16.47 -5.56 11.99
C GLY A 363 -14.94 -5.52 11.81
N TRP A 364 -14.31 -4.41 12.18
CA TRP A 364 -12.88 -4.16 11.99
C TRP A 364 -11.93 -5.08 12.79
N LEU A 365 -12.46 -6.00 13.59
CA LEU A 365 -11.69 -6.95 14.40
C LEU A 365 -11.58 -8.34 13.76
N GLU A 366 -12.55 -8.71 12.92
CA GLU A 366 -12.48 -9.93 12.11
C GLU A 366 -12.03 -9.60 10.69
N GLN A 367 -10.71 -9.51 10.52
CA GLN A 367 -10.06 -9.26 9.24
C GLN A 367 -9.16 -10.43 8.84
N PRO A 368 -8.80 -10.53 7.54
CA PRO A 368 -7.84 -11.51 7.05
C PRO A 368 -6.52 -11.43 7.80
N ALA A 369 -6.03 -12.57 8.27
CA ALA A 369 -4.71 -12.68 8.86
C ALA A 369 -3.72 -13.24 7.84
N CYS A 370 -2.42 -13.00 8.01
CA CYS A 370 -1.38 -13.43 7.08
C CYS A 370 -1.44 -14.95 6.84
N GLN A 371 -1.59 -15.72 7.92
CA GLN A 371 -1.65 -17.18 7.91
C GLN A 371 -2.84 -17.76 7.16
N SER A 372 -3.88 -16.95 6.88
CA SER A 372 -5.01 -17.39 6.08
C SER A 372 -4.62 -17.58 4.60
N CYS A 373 -3.49 -17.01 4.15
CA CYS A 373 -2.94 -17.23 2.81
C CYS A 373 -1.51 -17.79 2.86
N HIS A 374 -0.73 -17.41 3.87
CA HIS A 374 0.66 -17.81 4.08
C HIS A 374 0.74 -18.98 5.07
N THR A 375 0.31 -20.16 4.63
CA THR A 375 0.14 -21.31 5.53
C THR A 375 1.45 -21.99 5.92
N GLY A 376 2.60 -21.55 5.40
CA GLY A 376 3.89 -22.10 5.79
C GLY A 376 5.07 -21.80 4.87
N THR A 377 6.07 -22.66 4.98
CA THR A 377 7.35 -22.63 4.25
C THR A 377 7.25 -23.27 2.87
N ALA A 378 8.32 -23.23 2.07
CA ALA A 378 8.39 -23.84 0.74
C ALA A 378 8.01 -25.33 0.74
N ILE A 379 8.39 -26.07 1.79
CA ILE A 379 8.06 -27.50 1.93
C ILE A 379 6.59 -27.74 2.32
N HIS A 380 5.94 -26.76 2.94
CA HIS A 380 4.55 -26.85 3.40
C HIS A 380 3.55 -26.17 2.46
N ASN A 381 4.03 -25.33 1.53
CA ASN A 381 3.22 -24.58 0.58
C ASN A 381 3.66 -24.78 -0.89
N ASN A 382 4.20 -25.95 -1.22
CA ASN A 382 4.60 -26.31 -2.59
C ASN A 382 5.46 -25.24 -3.31
N GLY A 383 6.39 -24.64 -2.57
CA GLY A 383 7.27 -23.59 -3.07
C GLY A 383 6.58 -22.28 -3.46
N GLN A 384 5.37 -22.01 -2.98
CA GLN A 384 4.64 -20.74 -3.20
C GLN A 384 4.70 -19.82 -1.98
N ILE A 385 4.58 -18.51 -2.21
CA ILE A 385 4.49 -17.50 -1.13
C ILE A 385 3.16 -17.66 -0.37
N ARG A 386 2.05 -17.82 -1.11
CA ARG A 386 0.69 -17.73 -0.57
C ARG A 386 -0.37 -18.28 -1.51
N TYR A 387 -1.56 -18.54 -0.96
CA TYR A 387 -2.78 -18.76 -1.73
C TYR A 387 -3.45 -17.44 -2.15
N PRO A 388 -4.18 -17.41 -3.29
CA PRO A 388 -4.90 -16.23 -3.77
C PRO A 388 -6.20 -15.92 -3.01
N THR A 389 -6.65 -16.84 -2.16
CA THR A 389 -7.85 -16.66 -1.33
C THR A 389 -7.63 -17.23 0.05
N VAL A 390 -8.20 -16.57 1.06
CA VAL A 390 -8.21 -17.03 2.45
C VAL A 390 -9.16 -18.19 2.70
N PHE A 391 -9.98 -18.55 1.70
CA PHE A 391 -10.98 -19.60 1.82
C PHE A 391 -10.54 -20.88 1.09
N GLU A 392 -10.90 -22.02 1.68
CA GLU A 392 -10.88 -23.33 1.03
C GLU A 392 -12.06 -23.47 0.05
N THR A 393 -12.07 -24.54 -0.74
CA THR A 393 -13.14 -24.80 -1.73
C THR A 393 -14.52 -25.02 -1.12
N ASP A 394 -14.59 -25.34 0.17
CA ASP A 394 -15.84 -25.46 0.93
C ASP A 394 -16.27 -24.13 1.59
N GLY A 395 -15.52 -23.05 1.34
CA GLY A 395 -15.79 -21.71 1.83
C GLY A 395 -15.29 -21.42 3.24
N GLN A 396 -14.68 -22.38 3.95
CA GLN A 396 -14.10 -22.17 5.27
C GLN A 396 -12.77 -21.42 5.20
N PRO A 397 -12.39 -20.63 6.22
CA PRO A 397 -11.06 -20.04 6.29
C PRO A 397 -9.96 -21.11 6.31
N ARG A 398 -8.86 -20.86 5.61
CA ARG A 398 -7.67 -21.73 5.65
C ARG A 398 -7.04 -21.70 7.04
N VAL A 399 -6.48 -22.84 7.42
CA VAL A 399 -5.73 -22.99 8.67
C VAL A 399 -4.24 -23.09 8.36
N ALA A 400 -3.43 -22.32 9.06
CA ALA A 400 -1.97 -22.38 8.95
C ALA A 400 -1.48 -23.79 9.32
N VAL A 401 -0.58 -24.36 8.51
CA VAL A 401 0.11 -25.61 8.86
C VAL A 401 1.47 -25.34 9.53
N ASP A 402 1.98 -24.11 9.38
CA ASP A 402 3.25 -23.64 9.89
C ASP A 402 3.16 -22.13 10.18
N ALA A 403 3.67 -21.70 11.34
CA ALA A 403 3.50 -20.35 11.86
C ALA A 403 4.63 -19.37 11.44
N THR A 404 5.55 -19.79 10.56
CA THR A 404 6.70 -18.96 10.15
C THR A 404 6.29 -17.55 9.64
N PHE A 405 5.13 -17.46 8.99
CA PHE A 405 4.59 -16.22 8.42
C PHE A 405 3.24 -15.81 9.03
N ALA A 406 2.90 -16.36 10.20
CA ALA A 406 1.63 -16.08 10.86
C ALA A 406 1.66 -14.76 11.65
N THR A 407 0.51 -14.10 11.75
CA THR A 407 0.29 -13.01 12.71
C THR A 407 0.33 -13.55 14.13
N ASN A 408 0.50 -12.66 15.11
CA ASN A 408 0.40 -13.08 16.51
C ASN A 408 -1.06 -13.42 16.84
N PRO A 409 -1.32 -14.54 17.52
CA PRO A 409 -2.66 -14.89 17.95
C PRO A 409 -3.14 -14.00 19.09
N ASP A 410 -4.45 -13.74 19.17
CA ASP A 410 -5.09 -12.98 20.24
C ASP A 410 -4.59 -11.51 20.36
N VAL A 411 -4.19 -10.92 19.23
CA VAL A 411 -3.70 -9.54 19.13
C VAL A 411 -4.58 -8.75 18.15
N PRO A 412 -5.32 -7.73 18.62
CA PRO A 412 -5.10 -6.96 19.84
C PRO A 412 -5.86 -7.46 21.08
N ALA A 413 -6.75 -8.44 20.92
CA ALA A 413 -7.58 -8.96 22.00
C ALA A 413 -7.87 -10.45 21.79
N PRO A 414 -8.22 -11.19 22.86
CA PRO A 414 -8.55 -12.62 22.76
C PRO A 414 -9.60 -12.92 21.69
N GLY A 415 -9.29 -13.86 20.81
CA GLY A 415 -10.13 -14.28 19.68
C GLY A 415 -9.93 -13.51 18.37
N PHE A 416 -9.00 -12.54 18.32
CA PHE A 416 -8.71 -11.77 17.10
C PHE A 416 -7.23 -11.78 16.75
N ASP A 417 -6.93 -11.98 15.47
CA ASP A 417 -5.57 -12.05 14.94
C ASP A 417 -5.42 -11.01 13.83
N LEU A 418 -4.82 -9.84 14.14
CA LEU A 418 -4.73 -8.74 13.20
C LEU A 418 -3.29 -8.41 12.82
N TYR A 419 -3.04 -8.38 11.51
CA TYR A 419 -1.78 -7.96 10.92
C TYR A 419 -1.31 -6.60 11.47
N ARG A 420 -2.20 -5.59 11.50
CA ARG A 420 -1.85 -4.21 11.93
C ARG A 420 -1.48 -4.04 13.40
N PHE A 421 -1.59 -5.09 14.20
CA PHE A 421 -1.19 -5.11 15.60
C PHE A 421 -0.12 -6.19 15.87
N SER A 422 0.26 -6.93 14.83
CA SER A 422 1.25 -7.99 14.92
C SER A 422 2.67 -7.44 14.94
N TYR A 423 3.55 -8.18 15.59
CA TYR A 423 4.93 -7.86 15.79
C TYR A 423 5.82 -9.11 15.76
N GLY A 424 7.07 -8.92 15.37
CA GLY A 424 8.10 -9.94 15.30
C GLY A 424 9.49 -9.32 15.44
N HIS A 425 10.54 -10.11 15.20
CA HIS A 425 11.93 -9.61 15.05
C HIS A 425 12.35 -8.54 16.08
N GLY A 426 12.38 -8.90 17.38
CA GLY A 426 12.72 -7.96 18.46
C GLY A 426 11.57 -7.05 18.92
N GLY A 427 10.36 -7.27 18.41
CA GLY A 427 9.14 -6.50 18.72
C GLY A 427 8.83 -5.38 17.73
N LEU A 428 9.46 -5.39 16.55
CA LEU A 428 9.05 -4.55 15.43
C LEU A 428 7.67 -4.97 14.95
N SER A 429 6.81 -3.99 14.71
CA SER A 429 5.50 -4.22 14.09
C SER A 429 5.67 -4.75 12.67
N CYS A 430 4.75 -5.60 12.21
CA CYS A 430 4.83 -6.16 10.87
C CYS A 430 4.83 -5.07 9.79
N GLU A 431 4.00 -4.02 9.93
CA GLU A 431 3.94 -2.91 8.97
C GLU A 431 5.21 -2.08 8.91
N ALA A 432 6.03 -2.09 9.97
CA ALA A 432 7.31 -1.41 9.96
C ALA A 432 8.23 -1.93 8.86
N CYS A 433 8.15 -3.23 8.54
CA CYS A 433 8.92 -3.87 7.48
C CYS A 433 8.11 -4.03 6.18
N HIS A 434 6.82 -4.35 6.31
CA HIS A 434 5.98 -4.74 5.18
C HIS A 434 5.11 -3.61 4.63
N GLY A 435 4.97 -2.48 5.32
CA GLY A 435 4.06 -1.40 4.96
C GLY A 435 2.63 -1.62 5.47
N SER A 436 1.77 -0.63 5.24
CA SER A 436 0.40 -0.63 5.74
C SER A 436 -0.47 -1.71 5.12
N THR A 437 -1.54 -2.13 5.81
CA THR A 437 -2.62 -2.97 5.24
C THR A 437 -3.05 -2.44 3.87
N HIS A 438 -3.33 -3.30 2.89
CA HIS A 438 -3.66 -2.93 1.49
C HIS A 438 -2.57 -2.20 0.69
N ALA A 439 -1.53 -1.67 1.32
CA ALA A 439 -0.39 -0.98 0.70
C ALA A 439 0.94 -1.71 0.97
N GLU A 440 0.87 -2.98 1.38
CA GLU A 440 2.07 -3.78 1.67
C GLU A 440 3.05 -3.76 0.50
N PHE A 441 4.33 -3.59 0.81
CA PHE A 441 5.33 -3.31 -0.19
C PHE A 441 5.58 -4.49 -1.14
N PRO A 442 5.96 -4.21 -2.40
CA PRO A 442 6.01 -2.88 -3.02
C PRO A 442 4.61 -2.42 -3.48
N SER A 443 4.28 -1.18 -3.17
CA SER A 443 3.07 -0.53 -3.67
C SER A 443 3.24 -0.10 -5.13
N HIS A 444 2.12 0.02 -5.85
CA HIS A 444 2.11 0.68 -7.16
C HIS A 444 2.16 2.22 -7.04
N GLU A 445 1.76 2.77 -5.89
CA GLU A 445 1.82 4.19 -5.58
C GLU A 445 3.23 4.55 -5.09
N GLY A 446 3.81 5.60 -5.68
CA GLY A 446 5.20 5.99 -5.44
C GLY A 446 5.43 6.39 -3.99
N ASN A 447 4.52 7.20 -3.42
CA ASN A 447 4.68 7.75 -2.08
C ASN A 447 4.71 6.67 -0.97
N ASP A 448 4.03 5.54 -1.16
CA ASP A 448 4.13 4.42 -0.21
C ASP A 448 5.55 3.83 -0.15
N ASN A 449 6.28 3.81 -1.27
CA ASN A 449 7.58 3.14 -1.35
C ASN A 449 8.76 3.99 -0.83
N LEU A 450 8.54 5.29 -0.60
CA LEU A 450 9.62 6.24 -0.28
C LEU A 450 10.37 5.88 1.01
N LEU A 451 9.67 5.37 2.03
CA LEU A 451 10.30 4.92 3.27
C LEU A 451 11.30 3.79 2.99
N ALA A 452 10.88 2.79 2.21
CA ALA A 452 11.76 1.68 1.85
C ALA A 452 12.94 2.16 1.01
N GLU A 453 12.70 3.01 0.02
CA GLU A 453 13.74 3.59 -0.82
C GLU A 453 14.77 4.39 0.00
N ASP A 454 14.34 5.12 1.04
CA ASP A 454 15.25 5.84 1.93
C ASP A 454 16.14 4.91 2.76
N HIS A 455 15.62 3.77 3.20
CA HIS A 455 16.34 2.87 4.10
C HIS A 455 17.26 1.89 3.39
N GLN A 456 16.83 1.32 2.26
CA GLN A 456 17.58 0.26 1.56
C GLN A 456 17.92 0.61 0.11
N GLY A 457 17.57 1.81 -0.38
CA GLY A 457 17.85 2.24 -1.74
C GLY A 457 16.94 1.62 -2.81
N HIS A 458 15.95 0.82 -2.41
CA HIS A 458 14.98 0.22 -3.32
C HIS A 458 13.60 0.05 -2.66
N ARG A 459 12.54 0.10 -3.48
CA ARG A 459 11.17 -0.20 -3.06
C ARG A 459 11.01 -1.65 -2.59
N GLY A 460 9.99 -1.96 -1.80
CA GLY A 460 9.70 -3.32 -1.33
C GLY A 460 9.79 -3.45 0.18
N THR A 461 9.50 -4.65 0.69
CA THR A 461 9.69 -4.99 2.11
C THR A 461 11.10 -4.63 2.55
N LEU A 462 11.25 -4.08 3.75
CA LEU A 462 12.57 -3.84 4.35
C LEU A 462 13.24 -5.19 4.63
N SER A 463 14.15 -5.58 3.75
CA SER A 463 14.82 -6.90 3.78
C SER A 463 16.33 -6.78 3.95
N ASP A 464 16.90 -5.63 3.62
CA ASP A 464 18.34 -5.42 3.69
C ASP A 464 18.74 -5.12 5.14
N CYS A 465 19.33 -6.12 5.82
CA CYS A 465 19.61 -6.05 7.25
C CYS A 465 20.47 -4.85 7.64
N ALA A 466 21.35 -4.39 6.76
CA ALA A 466 22.20 -3.21 6.96
C ALA A 466 21.40 -1.90 7.13
N SER A 467 20.14 -1.86 6.70
CA SER A 467 19.26 -0.70 6.86
C SER A 467 18.91 -0.42 8.34
N CYS A 468 18.99 -1.45 9.18
CA CYS A 468 18.65 -1.36 10.60
C CYS A 468 19.79 -1.84 11.51
N HIS A 469 20.71 -2.69 11.03
CA HIS A 469 21.76 -3.31 11.83
C HIS A 469 23.15 -2.86 11.38
N ASP A 470 23.90 -2.30 12.32
CA ASP A 470 25.33 -2.04 12.18
C ASP A 470 26.05 -2.38 13.50
N PRO A 471 26.84 -3.47 13.56
CA PRO A 471 27.14 -4.40 12.46
C PRO A 471 25.96 -5.33 12.11
N VAL A 472 25.90 -5.80 10.86
CA VAL A 472 24.92 -6.83 10.44
C VAL A 472 25.24 -8.17 11.13
N PRO A 473 24.28 -8.82 11.82
CA PRO A 473 24.52 -10.09 12.50
C PRO A 473 24.78 -11.22 11.51
N ALA A 474 25.81 -12.04 11.71
CA ALA A 474 25.99 -13.29 10.99
C ALA A 474 25.14 -14.40 11.63
N THR A 475 23.98 -14.73 11.04
CA THR A 475 23.06 -15.75 11.57
C THR A 475 22.34 -16.53 10.47
N VAL A 476 22.13 -17.82 10.69
CA VAL A 476 21.24 -18.69 9.90
C VAL A 476 19.80 -18.68 10.41
N THR A 477 19.61 -18.45 11.71
CA THR A 477 18.32 -18.56 12.40
C THR A 477 18.27 -17.44 13.44
N GLY A 478 17.54 -16.37 13.14
CA GLY A 478 17.47 -15.20 14.02
C GLY A 478 17.00 -13.92 13.35
N GLY A 479 16.99 -13.87 12.00
CA GLY A 479 16.29 -12.83 11.27
C GLY A 479 14.77 -13.06 11.22
N PRO A 480 14.03 -12.09 10.67
CA PRO A 480 12.58 -12.19 10.50
C PRO A 480 12.23 -13.44 9.68
N HIS A 481 11.22 -14.19 10.09
CA HIS A 481 10.79 -15.43 9.41
C HIS A 481 11.89 -16.50 9.25
N GLY A 482 12.92 -16.47 10.10
CA GLY A 482 14.07 -17.36 9.96
C GLY A 482 14.97 -17.02 8.77
N LEU A 483 14.87 -15.80 8.22
CA LEU A 483 15.75 -15.31 7.17
C LEU A 483 17.16 -15.05 7.73
N HIS A 484 18.13 -15.24 6.85
CA HIS A 484 19.53 -14.89 7.07
C HIS A 484 19.89 -13.60 6.30
N PRO A 485 20.97 -12.90 6.67
CA PRO A 485 21.50 -11.81 5.86
C PRO A 485 21.87 -12.27 4.45
N THR A 486 21.99 -11.33 3.52
CA THR A 486 22.45 -11.60 2.15
C THR A 486 23.70 -10.77 1.82
N GLY A 487 24.28 -10.96 0.63
CA GLY A 487 25.48 -10.27 0.18
C GLY A 487 26.76 -11.12 0.20
N ALA A 488 27.89 -10.49 -0.15
CA ALA A 488 29.17 -11.17 -0.33
C ALA A 488 29.68 -11.87 0.94
N SER A 489 29.61 -11.20 2.09
CA SER A 489 30.06 -11.81 3.36
C SER A 489 29.23 -13.05 3.71
N TRP A 490 27.92 -13.00 3.49
CA TRP A 490 27.08 -14.19 3.66
C TRP A 490 27.47 -15.29 2.68
N ALA A 491 27.64 -14.96 1.40
CA ALA A 491 27.98 -15.95 0.38
C ALA A 491 29.31 -16.65 0.65
N GLU A 492 30.28 -15.98 1.27
CA GLU A 492 31.56 -16.57 1.67
C GLU A 492 31.44 -17.39 2.97
N ASP A 493 30.73 -16.87 3.97
CA ASP A 493 30.76 -17.43 5.33
C ASP A 493 29.61 -18.40 5.65
N HIS A 494 28.60 -18.54 4.76
CA HIS A 494 27.39 -19.31 5.07
C HIS A 494 27.66 -20.79 5.40
N GLY A 495 28.72 -21.37 4.84
CA GLY A 495 29.16 -22.74 5.17
C GLY A 495 29.61 -22.89 6.63
N ASP A 496 30.19 -21.84 7.21
CA ASP A 496 30.70 -21.84 8.59
C ASP A 496 29.61 -21.59 9.64
N VAL A 497 28.50 -20.96 9.24
CA VAL A 497 27.35 -20.67 10.11
C VAL A 497 26.17 -21.63 9.91
N GLY A 498 26.24 -22.48 8.88
CA GLY A 498 25.13 -23.24 8.29
C GLY A 498 24.45 -24.32 9.13
N GLY A 499 25.12 -24.93 10.12
CA GLY A 499 24.54 -26.02 10.94
C GLY A 499 24.02 -27.27 10.19
N GLY A 500 24.16 -27.32 8.85
CA GLY A 500 23.62 -28.35 7.95
C GLY A 500 22.58 -27.81 6.96
N THR A 501 22.45 -28.45 5.79
CA THR A 501 21.58 -27.94 4.70
C THR A 501 20.08 -28.04 4.99
N GLU A 502 19.66 -28.95 5.87
CA GLU A 502 18.25 -29.24 6.12
C GLU A 502 17.43 -27.99 6.50
N GLY A 503 18.00 -27.08 7.29
CA GLY A 503 17.35 -25.83 7.68
C GLY A 503 17.04 -24.90 6.52
N CYS A 504 17.78 -25.00 5.41
CA CYS A 504 17.59 -24.16 4.23
C CYS A 504 16.34 -24.57 3.42
N ARG A 505 15.87 -25.82 3.55
CA ARG A 505 14.76 -26.35 2.75
C ARG A 505 13.46 -25.57 2.93
N ALA A 506 13.28 -24.96 4.10
CA ALA A 506 12.12 -24.12 4.40
C ALA A 506 11.95 -22.97 3.40
N CYS A 507 13.02 -22.38 2.89
CA CYS A 507 12.93 -21.29 1.91
C CYS A 507 13.42 -21.71 0.52
N HIS A 508 14.42 -22.59 0.45
CA HIS A 508 15.07 -23.01 -0.79
C HIS A 508 14.46 -24.27 -1.42
N GLY A 509 13.44 -24.86 -0.80
CA GLY A 509 12.69 -25.99 -1.34
C GLY A 509 13.23 -27.35 -0.91
N ALA A 510 12.41 -28.38 -1.08
CA ALA A 510 12.73 -29.74 -0.67
C ALA A 510 13.95 -30.32 -1.43
N ASP A 511 14.19 -29.83 -2.64
CA ASP A 511 15.25 -30.23 -3.55
C ASP A 511 16.40 -29.21 -3.60
N TYR A 512 16.35 -28.09 -2.87
CA TYR A 512 17.33 -27.00 -2.84
C TYR A 512 17.49 -26.17 -4.13
N ARG A 513 16.59 -26.34 -5.10
CA ARG A 513 16.65 -25.65 -6.41
C ARG A 513 16.00 -24.26 -6.41
N ALA A 514 15.95 -23.64 -5.23
CA ALA A 514 15.28 -22.37 -4.96
C ALA A 514 13.76 -22.45 -5.05
N THR A 515 13.10 -21.52 -4.37
CA THR A 515 11.67 -21.27 -4.58
C THR A 515 11.43 -19.77 -4.69
N VAL A 516 10.17 -19.37 -4.84
CA VAL A 516 9.80 -17.97 -4.77
C VAL A 516 10.17 -17.31 -3.42
N LEU A 517 10.28 -18.10 -2.33
CA LEU A 517 10.65 -17.59 -1.01
C LEU A 517 12.14 -17.24 -0.89
N SER A 518 13.01 -17.82 -1.72
CA SER A 518 14.44 -17.52 -1.75
C SER A 518 14.79 -16.49 -2.84
N THR A 519 13.84 -15.61 -3.19
CA THR A 519 14.06 -14.57 -4.19
C THR A 519 14.85 -13.40 -3.63
N SER A 520 15.83 -12.90 -4.39
CA SER A 520 16.53 -11.67 -4.06
C SER A 520 15.54 -10.50 -4.02
N GLN A 521 15.58 -9.71 -2.96
CA GLN A 521 14.72 -8.53 -2.81
C GLN A 521 15.36 -7.27 -3.41
N SER A 522 16.65 -7.30 -3.71
CA SER A 522 17.41 -6.19 -4.28
C SER A 522 18.24 -6.66 -5.47
N ASP A 523 18.70 -5.69 -6.27
CA ASP A 523 19.76 -5.93 -7.25
C ASP A 523 21.09 -5.89 -6.49
N GLN A 524 21.85 -6.99 -6.54
CA GLN A 524 23.13 -7.12 -5.87
C GLN A 524 24.12 -7.92 -6.72
N THR A 525 25.39 -7.60 -6.57
CA THR A 525 26.49 -8.38 -7.14
C THR A 525 27.24 -9.05 -6.01
N VAL A 526 27.27 -10.37 -6.05
CA VAL A 526 27.89 -11.20 -5.01
C VAL A 526 29.15 -11.79 -5.59
N ALA A 527 30.30 -11.36 -5.06
CA ALA A 527 31.56 -12.04 -5.30
C ALA A 527 31.59 -13.31 -4.43
N THR A 528 31.96 -14.43 -5.04
CA THR A 528 32.13 -15.71 -4.38
C THR A 528 33.49 -16.30 -4.76
N LEU A 529 33.89 -17.37 -4.07
CA LEU A 529 35.08 -18.14 -4.43
C LEU A 529 35.00 -18.79 -5.83
N PHE A 530 33.80 -18.88 -6.40
CA PHE A 530 33.51 -19.51 -7.69
C PHE A 530 33.30 -18.52 -8.83
N GLY A 531 33.30 -17.21 -8.54
CA GLY A 531 33.10 -16.17 -9.54
C GLY A 531 32.22 -15.05 -9.03
N THR A 532 31.65 -14.29 -9.95
CA THR A 532 30.73 -13.19 -9.64
C THR A 532 29.32 -13.57 -10.08
N LEU A 533 28.37 -13.49 -9.15
CA LEU A 533 26.96 -13.73 -9.44
C LEU A 533 26.19 -12.40 -9.39
N HIS A 534 25.42 -12.13 -10.43
CA HIS A 534 24.56 -10.96 -10.53
C HIS A 534 23.12 -11.36 -10.18
N LEU A 535 22.71 -11.02 -8.96
CA LEU A 535 21.38 -11.30 -8.46
C LEU A 535 20.50 -10.08 -8.67
N TRP A 536 19.59 -10.15 -9.62
CA TRP A 536 18.58 -9.12 -9.80
C TRP A 536 17.37 -9.36 -8.89
N ARG A 537 16.58 -8.33 -8.60
CA ARG A 537 15.38 -8.44 -7.76
C ARG A 537 14.38 -9.43 -8.38
N GLY A 538 14.10 -10.52 -7.66
CA GLY A 538 13.27 -11.64 -8.09
C GLY A 538 14.06 -12.87 -8.57
N PHE A 539 15.40 -12.80 -8.58
CA PHE A 539 16.27 -13.94 -8.86
C PHE A 539 16.10 -14.99 -7.77
N ARG A 540 15.80 -16.23 -8.14
CA ARG A 540 15.60 -17.34 -7.20
C ARG A 540 16.93 -17.98 -6.86
N ILE A 541 17.33 -17.87 -5.60
CA ILE A 541 18.64 -18.33 -5.14
C ILE A 541 18.52 -19.76 -4.61
N GLY A 542 19.29 -20.69 -5.17
CA GLY A 542 19.36 -22.09 -4.76
C GLY A 542 20.81 -22.56 -4.73
N CYS A 543 21.06 -23.76 -4.19
CA CYS A 543 22.44 -24.26 -4.05
C CYS A 543 23.16 -24.38 -5.41
N TRP A 544 22.44 -24.81 -6.45
CA TRP A 544 22.98 -24.98 -7.81
C TRP A 544 23.33 -23.69 -8.55
N ALA A 545 22.93 -22.52 -8.03
CA ALA A 545 23.34 -21.25 -8.60
C ALA A 545 24.85 -20.99 -8.40
N CYS A 546 25.47 -21.62 -7.40
CA CYS A 546 26.89 -21.45 -7.09
C CYS A 546 27.66 -22.78 -7.01
N HIS A 547 27.01 -23.84 -6.53
CA HIS A 547 27.65 -25.12 -6.20
C HIS A 547 27.14 -26.26 -7.09
N ASP A 548 27.93 -27.33 -7.25
CA ASP A 548 27.47 -28.61 -7.84
C ASP A 548 26.60 -29.41 -6.84
N GLY A 549 25.54 -28.77 -6.35
CA GLY A 549 24.59 -29.31 -5.38
C GLY A 549 24.86 -28.97 -3.91
N PRO A 550 23.90 -29.29 -3.03
CA PRO A 550 23.87 -28.80 -1.65
C PRO A 550 24.97 -29.39 -0.75
N ALA A 551 25.63 -30.47 -1.16
CA ALA A 551 26.71 -31.11 -0.40
C ALA A 551 28.09 -30.92 -1.05
N SER A 552 28.20 -29.99 -2.02
CA SER A 552 29.40 -29.79 -2.83
C SER A 552 30.01 -28.41 -2.60
N GLU A 553 31.33 -28.38 -2.45
CA GLU A 553 32.14 -27.15 -2.49
C GLU A 553 32.78 -26.92 -3.86
N SER A 554 32.36 -27.70 -4.87
CA SER A 554 32.78 -27.46 -6.26
C SER A 554 31.84 -26.44 -6.91
N PRO A 555 32.36 -25.56 -7.78
CA PRO A 555 31.52 -24.65 -8.55
C PRO A 555 30.50 -25.43 -9.39
N THR A 556 29.34 -24.83 -9.61
CA THR A 556 28.37 -25.36 -10.58
C THR A 556 29.03 -25.51 -11.96
N PRO A 557 28.84 -26.64 -12.67
CA PRO A 557 29.33 -26.81 -14.04
C PRO A 557 28.46 -26.12 -15.09
N ASP A 558 27.27 -25.69 -14.69
CA ASP A 558 26.22 -25.10 -15.52
C ASP A 558 26.47 -23.61 -15.79
N HIS A 559 26.17 -23.14 -17.00
CA HIS A 559 26.28 -21.74 -17.38
C HIS A 559 24.90 -21.11 -17.55
N PRO A 560 24.66 -19.92 -16.98
CA PRO A 560 23.34 -19.31 -17.04
C PRO A 560 22.90 -19.04 -18.47
N ALA A 561 21.65 -19.40 -18.74
CA ALA A 561 20.98 -19.02 -19.98
C ALA A 561 20.96 -17.49 -20.20
N ALA A 562 20.81 -17.08 -21.46
CA ALA A 562 20.70 -15.68 -21.84
C ALA A 562 19.35 -15.37 -22.50
N VAL A 563 18.71 -14.28 -22.07
CA VAL A 563 17.51 -13.71 -22.70
C VAL A 563 17.80 -12.31 -23.22
N ALA A 564 17.01 -11.84 -24.20
CA ALA A 564 17.21 -10.56 -24.85
C ALA A 564 16.03 -9.62 -24.66
N ASP A 565 16.32 -8.31 -24.67
CA ASP A 565 15.29 -7.28 -24.66
C ASP A 565 14.40 -7.35 -25.91
N ARG A 566 13.16 -6.90 -25.76
CA ARG A 566 12.16 -6.88 -26.82
C ARG A 566 11.43 -5.54 -26.83
N ALA A 567 11.04 -5.10 -28.02
CA ALA A 567 10.18 -3.95 -28.20
C ALA A 567 8.94 -4.38 -28.98
N VAL A 568 7.76 -4.05 -28.46
CA VAL A 568 6.47 -4.41 -29.04
C VAL A 568 5.56 -3.18 -29.04
N ALA A 569 4.74 -3.04 -30.07
CA ALA A 569 3.74 -1.99 -30.16
C ALA A 569 2.33 -2.60 -30.19
N THR A 570 1.39 -1.91 -29.56
CA THR A 570 -0.03 -2.23 -29.64
C THR A 570 -0.87 -0.96 -29.59
N LEU A 571 -2.16 -1.08 -29.90
CA LEU A 571 -3.13 -0.01 -29.69
C LEU A 571 -3.66 -0.08 -28.25
N ALA A 572 -4.13 1.05 -27.71
CA ALA A 572 -4.81 1.07 -26.43
C ALA A 572 -5.95 0.04 -26.40
N GLN A 573 -6.11 -0.64 -25.26
CA GLN A 573 -7.10 -1.68 -25.04
C GLN A 573 -7.02 -2.88 -26.01
N THR A 574 -5.92 -3.04 -26.74
CA THR A 574 -5.70 -4.16 -27.64
C THR A 574 -4.62 -5.08 -27.06
N PRO A 575 -4.97 -6.30 -26.60
CA PRO A 575 -3.99 -7.24 -26.10
C PRO A 575 -3.00 -7.66 -27.19
N VAL A 576 -1.74 -7.89 -26.80
CA VAL A 576 -0.68 -8.32 -27.73
C VAL A 576 0.08 -9.52 -27.18
N VAL A 577 0.29 -10.51 -28.04
CA VAL A 577 1.05 -11.73 -27.74
C VAL A 577 2.52 -11.53 -28.08
N ILE A 578 3.40 -11.96 -27.18
CA ILE A 578 4.84 -11.70 -27.18
C ILE A 578 5.53 -13.06 -26.98
N ALA A 579 6.24 -13.51 -28.02
CA ALA A 579 7.06 -14.71 -27.90
C ALA A 579 8.29 -14.41 -27.04
N LEU A 580 8.49 -15.18 -25.97
CA LEU A 580 9.69 -15.17 -25.15
C LEU A 580 10.68 -16.19 -25.72
N SER A 581 11.97 -15.88 -25.63
CA SER A 581 13.02 -16.83 -26.01
C SER A 581 14.30 -16.56 -25.23
N GLY A 582 15.16 -17.56 -25.19
CA GLY A 582 16.49 -17.52 -24.61
C GLY A 582 17.40 -18.56 -25.27
N VAL A 583 18.68 -18.48 -24.99
CA VAL A 583 19.70 -19.43 -25.45
C VAL A 583 20.44 -19.95 -24.23
N ASP A 584 20.57 -21.26 -24.16
CA ASP A 584 21.30 -21.96 -23.11
C ASP A 584 22.64 -22.47 -23.66
N PRO A 585 23.80 -22.15 -23.02
CA PRO A 585 25.11 -22.62 -23.46
C PRO A 585 25.31 -24.14 -23.40
N ASP A 586 24.66 -24.79 -22.43
CA ASP A 586 24.81 -26.21 -22.13
C ASP A 586 23.73 -27.06 -22.83
N GLY A 587 22.70 -26.40 -23.36
CA GLY A 587 21.61 -26.99 -24.13
C GLY A 587 20.42 -27.39 -23.27
N ASP A 588 20.32 -26.86 -22.06
CA ASP A 588 19.27 -27.18 -21.10
C ASP A 588 17.90 -26.59 -21.48
N PRO A 589 16.78 -27.27 -21.16
CA PRO A 589 15.44 -26.77 -21.44
C PRO A 589 15.09 -25.53 -20.62
N LEU A 590 14.59 -24.48 -21.29
CA LEU A 590 14.26 -23.21 -20.64
C LEU A 590 12.79 -23.07 -20.27
N ALA A 591 12.52 -22.73 -19.01
CA ALA A 591 11.23 -22.30 -18.50
C ALA A 591 11.20 -20.78 -18.31
N PHE A 592 10.22 -20.10 -18.93
CA PHE A 592 10.10 -18.64 -18.85
C PHE A 592 9.10 -18.20 -17.78
N ARG A 593 9.36 -17.04 -17.18
CA ARG A 593 8.42 -16.36 -16.29
C ARG A 593 8.51 -14.85 -16.39
N VAL A 594 7.40 -14.19 -16.09
CA VAL A 594 7.37 -12.74 -15.83
C VAL A 594 7.92 -12.49 -14.43
N VAL A 595 8.86 -11.56 -14.31
CA VAL A 595 9.51 -11.19 -13.05
C VAL A 595 8.85 -9.96 -12.44
N SER A 596 8.67 -8.89 -13.21
CA SER A 596 7.93 -7.70 -12.77
C SER A 596 6.83 -7.34 -13.75
N GLN A 597 5.64 -7.11 -13.22
CA GLN A 597 4.48 -6.62 -13.98
C GLN A 597 4.66 -5.16 -14.43
N PRO A 598 3.99 -4.74 -15.52
CA PRO A 598 3.96 -3.36 -15.97
C PRO A 598 3.31 -2.39 -14.98
N ARG A 599 3.44 -1.09 -15.23
CA ARG A 599 2.78 -0.04 -14.44
C ARG A 599 1.36 0.27 -14.92
N HIS A 600 1.11 0.15 -16.22
CA HIS A 600 -0.14 0.56 -16.87
C HIS A 600 -0.80 -0.58 -17.66
N GLY A 601 -0.75 -1.79 -17.08
CA GLY A 601 -1.37 -2.99 -17.62
C GLY A 601 -0.95 -4.24 -16.86
N THR A 602 -1.33 -5.40 -17.37
CA THR A 602 -0.94 -6.71 -16.82
C THR A 602 -0.39 -7.62 -17.89
N VAL A 603 0.41 -8.59 -17.49
CA VAL A 603 0.97 -9.62 -18.36
C VAL A 603 0.64 -11.00 -17.82
N GLY A 604 -0.12 -11.76 -18.60
CA GLY A 604 -0.25 -13.20 -18.44
C GLY A 604 0.86 -13.94 -19.16
N TRP A 605 1.18 -15.16 -18.74
CA TRP A 605 2.18 -16.00 -19.41
C TRP A 605 1.79 -17.47 -19.41
N SER A 606 2.18 -18.17 -20.48
CA SER A 606 2.07 -19.61 -20.60
C SER A 606 3.19 -20.14 -21.48
N GLY A 607 4.06 -20.99 -20.93
CA GLY A 607 5.27 -21.45 -21.59
C GLY A 607 6.13 -20.28 -22.08
N ALA A 608 6.47 -20.28 -23.37
CA ALA A 608 7.25 -19.22 -24.01
C ALA A 608 6.39 -18.08 -24.61
N SER A 609 5.13 -17.93 -24.18
CA SER A 609 4.21 -16.90 -24.68
C SER A 609 3.73 -16.02 -23.55
N ALA A 610 3.95 -14.70 -23.66
CA ALA A 610 3.41 -13.69 -22.77
C ALA A 610 2.34 -12.87 -23.49
N THR A 611 1.26 -12.50 -22.80
CA THR A 611 0.20 -11.65 -23.35
C THR A 611 0.08 -10.40 -22.49
N TYR A 612 0.31 -9.23 -23.08
CA TYR A 612 0.13 -7.94 -22.42
C TYR A 612 -1.30 -7.42 -22.65
N PHE A 613 -1.93 -6.98 -21.57
CA PHE A 613 -3.25 -6.36 -21.53
C PHE A 613 -3.08 -4.90 -21.06
N PRO A 614 -3.16 -3.91 -21.98
CA PRO A 614 -3.06 -2.51 -21.60
C PRO A 614 -4.19 -2.10 -20.65
N GLU A 615 -3.87 -1.23 -19.67
CA GLU A 615 -4.88 -0.57 -18.84
C GLU A 615 -5.82 0.27 -19.71
N THR A 616 -7.12 0.24 -19.39
CA THR A 616 -8.14 1.04 -20.09
C THR A 616 -7.76 2.52 -20.06
N GLY A 617 -7.71 3.15 -21.23
CA GLY A 617 -7.40 4.57 -21.39
C GLY A 617 -5.91 4.93 -21.36
N PHE A 618 -5.01 3.96 -21.15
CA PHE A 618 -3.58 4.22 -21.19
C PHE A 618 -3.04 4.29 -22.62
N ALA A 619 -2.22 5.32 -22.88
CA ALA A 619 -1.34 5.42 -24.04
C ALA A 619 0.02 5.95 -23.57
N GLY A 620 1.11 5.36 -24.05
CA GLY A 620 2.45 5.67 -23.57
C GLY A 620 3.40 4.47 -23.61
N LEU A 621 4.52 4.60 -22.90
CA LEU A 621 5.47 3.52 -22.70
C LEU A 621 5.15 2.77 -21.42
N ASP A 622 5.20 1.45 -21.52
CA ASP A 622 5.11 0.54 -20.40
C ASP A 622 6.21 -0.51 -20.50
N ALA A 623 6.51 -1.21 -19.42
CA ALA A 623 7.56 -2.22 -19.44
C ALA A 623 7.35 -3.31 -18.40
N PHE A 624 7.66 -4.55 -18.79
CA PHE A 624 7.75 -5.68 -17.86
C PHE A 624 9.09 -6.39 -18.06
N THR A 625 9.52 -7.14 -17.06
CA THR A 625 10.74 -7.94 -17.15
C THR A 625 10.43 -9.42 -17.10
N TYR A 626 11.28 -10.23 -17.72
CA TYR A 626 11.16 -11.68 -17.75
C TYR A 626 12.53 -12.34 -17.60
N ALA A 627 12.52 -13.60 -17.20
CA ALA A 627 13.71 -14.44 -17.10
C ALA A 627 13.41 -15.86 -17.58
N ALA A 628 14.46 -16.58 -17.96
CA ALA A 628 14.46 -18.02 -18.17
C ALA A 628 15.10 -18.72 -16.96
N TRP A 629 14.66 -19.95 -16.71
CA TRP A 629 15.24 -20.88 -15.75
C TRP A 629 15.52 -22.19 -16.46
N ASP A 630 16.77 -22.66 -16.40
CA ASP A 630 17.28 -23.88 -17.04
C ASP A 630 17.17 -25.13 -16.14
N GLY A 631 16.79 -24.94 -14.88
CA GLY A 631 16.76 -25.99 -13.87
C GLY A 631 17.75 -25.74 -12.73
N TRP A 632 18.83 -25.00 -12.99
CA TRP A 632 19.95 -24.77 -12.09
C TRP A 632 19.99 -23.32 -11.63
N ILE A 633 19.95 -22.38 -12.57
CA ILE A 633 20.15 -20.96 -12.35
C ILE A 633 19.16 -20.13 -13.17
N ASP A 634 18.93 -18.89 -12.74
CA ASP A 634 18.17 -17.94 -13.54
C ASP A 634 19.07 -17.23 -14.55
N SER A 635 18.52 -16.92 -15.72
CA SER A 635 19.15 -16.07 -16.72
C SER A 635 19.36 -14.63 -16.25
N ASN A 636 19.97 -13.79 -17.10
CA ASN A 636 19.81 -12.34 -16.99
C ASN A 636 18.33 -11.92 -17.08
N LEU A 637 18.02 -10.67 -16.71
CA LEU A 637 16.71 -10.08 -17.02
C LEU A 637 16.64 -9.65 -18.47
N GLY A 638 15.53 -9.99 -19.13
CA GLY A 638 15.10 -9.37 -20.38
C GLY A 638 14.03 -8.33 -20.10
N VAL A 639 14.13 -7.17 -20.74
CA VAL A 639 13.14 -6.09 -20.66
C VAL A 639 12.26 -6.12 -21.91
N VAL A 640 10.95 -6.17 -21.72
CA VAL A 640 9.99 -5.97 -22.79
C VAL A 640 9.43 -4.57 -22.70
N THR A 641 9.82 -3.71 -23.65
CA THR A 641 9.30 -2.35 -23.80
C THR A 641 8.05 -2.37 -24.66
N LEU A 642 6.97 -1.79 -24.16
CA LEU A 642 5.67 -1.75 -24.79
C LEU A 642 5.34 -0.31 -25.19
N ARG A 643 5.03 -0.09 -26.47
CA ARG A 643 4.51 1.19 -26.95
C ARG A 643 3.02 1.06 -27.21
N VAL A 644 2.21 1.68 -26.36
CA VAL A 644 0.75 1.70 -26.48
C VAL A 644 0.33 3.00 -27.17
N SER A 645 -0.26 2.89 -28.35
CA SER A 645 -0.69 4.04 -29.15
C SER A 645 -2.20 4.26 -29.02
N ASP A 646 -2.61 5.52 -28.94
CA ASP A 646 -4.03 5.88 -28.96
C ASP A 646 -4.66 5.52 -30.33
N PRO A 647 -5.78 4.76 -30.36
CA PRO A 647 -6.52 4.46 -31.59
C PRO A 647 -6.93 5.72 -32.38
N ALA A 648 -7.22 6.83 -31.70
CA ALA A 648 -7.57 8.11 -32.33
C ALA A 648 -6.37 8.77 -33.05
N CYS A 649 -5.15 8.30 -32.75
CA CYS A 649 -3.88 8.80 -33.29
C CYS A 649 -3.38 7.98 -34.51
N ALA A 650 -4.26 7.18 -35.15
CA ALA A 650 -3.91 6.35 -36.31
C ALA A 650 -3.88 7.10 -37.67
N THR A 651 -3.90 8.44 -37.68
CA THR A 651 -3.75 9.24 -38.93
C THR A 651 -2.36 9.88 -39.03
N PRO A 652 -1.83 10.17 -40.24
CA PRO A 652 -0.40 10.35 -40.47
C PRO A 652 0.21 11.67 -39.93
N PHE A 653 -0.50 12.45 -39.14
CA PHE A 653 -0.11 13.83 -38.80
C PHE A 653 0.19 14.11 -37.33
N CYS A 654 0.20 13.11 -36.46
CA CYS A 654 0.57 13.31 -35.06
C CYS A 654 2.06 12.99 -34.85
N ILE A 655 2.86 14.04 -34.67
CA ILE A 655 4.24 13.94 -34.20
C ILE A 655 4.20 13.64 -32.69
N PHE A 656 4.83 12.54 -32.27
CA PHE A 656 5.17 12.32 -30.87
C PHE A 656 6.05 13.47 -30.38
N VAL A 657 5.57 14.26 -29.42
CA VAL A 657 6.44 15.12 -28.61
C VAL A 657 7.07 14.21 -27.56
N ASP A 658 8.16 13.54 -27.94
CA ASP A 658 9.11 13.04 -26.95
C ASP A 658 9.73 14.26 -26.25
N GLY A 659 9.87 14.16 -24.92
CA GLY A 659 10.16 15.28 -24.03
C GLY A 659 11.30 16.21 -24.48
N PHE A 660 11.06 17.51 -24.32
CA PHE A 660 12.11 18.53 -24.35
C PHE A 660 12.06 19.35 -23.05
N GLU A 661 13.13 19.27 -22.27
CA GLU A 661 13.48 20.27 -21.26
C GLU A 661 13.66 21.65 -21.91
N SER A 662 13.45 22.68 -21.10
CA SER A 662 13.70 24.12 -21.31
C SER A 662 12.60 24.92 -22.01
N GLY A 663 12.17 25.97 -21.30
CA GLY A 663 10.96 26.73 -21.60
C GLY A 663 11.10 27.80 -22.68
N ASP A 664 9.97 28.07 -23.33
CA ASP A 664 9.56 29.36 -23.85
C ASP A 664 8.03 29.32 -24.08
N THR A 665 7.28 30.15 -23.34
CA THR A 665 5.84 30.33 -23.51
C THR A 665 5.58 31.49 -24.46
N SER A 666 5.70 31.28 -25.77
CA SER A 666 5.26 32.28 -26.73
C SER A 666 4.95 31.72 -28.14
N ALA A 667 3.81 31.04 -28.31
CA ALA A 667 3.01 31.11 -29.56
C ALA A 667 1.75 30.23 -29.50
N TRP A 668 0.62 30.79 -29.03
CA TRP A 668 -0.70 30.36 -29.47
C TRP A 668 -1.51 31.61 -29.82
N SER A 669 -1.52 31.98 -31.09
CA SER A 669 -2.52 32.91 -31.63
C SER A 669 -3.18 32.30 -32.86
N SER A 670 -4.50 32.17 -32.74
CA SER A 670 -5.52 32.12 -33.79
C SER A 670 -5.49 30.97 -34.80
N ALA A 671 -6.49 30.09 -34.70
CA ALA A 671 -7.50 29.97 -35.76
C ALA A 671 -8.74 29.21 -35.26
N THR A 672 -9.86 29.94 -35.19
CA THR A 672 -11.22 29.44 -35.46
C THR A 672 -11.61 29.89 -36.87
N PRO A 673 -12.66 29.33 -37.50
CA PRO A 673 -13.69 28.40 -36.98
C PRO A 673 -13.54 26.95 -37.42
#